data_AF-A0AAD5MHH3-F1
#
_entry.id   AF-A0AAD5MHH3-F1
#
_cell.length_a   1.000
_cell.length_b   1.000
_cell.length_c   1.000
_cell.angle_alpha   90.00
_cell.angle_beta   90.00
_cell.angle_gamma   90.00
#
_symmetry.space_group_name_H-M   'P 1'
#
loop_
_entity.id
_entity.type
_entity.pdbx_description
1 polymer ?
#
loop_
_entity_poly.entity_id
_entity_poly.type
_entity_poly.pdbx_seq_one_letter_code
_entity_poly.pdbx_strand_id
1 'polypeptide(L)'
;MQLFALLSLVSVIFQLFPHVDGSGPCHVQLSYPVLQPEQYNGSWFVVAMKVPSSRSFLPFNVNSSMIRLEVDGDELLNMTEYHSINGTCMPPLFGAWTKKELGYFMELRTENGYLFTIGLRAIYHAYSGEDNTEMNMVVYGCAQDDGYGNCLQNEELVIIMSNSRHPQTLQLFKSAKLIEDAACIDILQFETLDTYTACGDEVVDDDQKLIHAKIDENNEFVDVECRVENQRTPSTNIRSFFDEPRVLTVTAYIDPSLMNEQISHVSCVYTNKSSAICEWIRQNTCFKSQLTQSFNGESALQMVSNYTRLDGNETSIDWSGTIIWENGDEYITIHCFVIGVDGACDSWRVYVWSDEDHMDQPTIHQIYRQLQAFCIDPTDLIFLNTFRECSNQLTLSQRSSESCGGVVEAWSPLNRAMLQGVWYFAADLNADPKIFLQSAVISLTPNETDPSVMHLRYYAQKESDSECVGPGDGIVILLDNNTIDVTIEYRYSLVPKFRNTMSFKYQVLYIDNQRAALYWCYRRAGNGTCIQHDVNLMIRSRHFSHNDLSMVLPYLKMVCIEKDSLRWFDLHSQCGSEMSASTQLRRDLITLSHYDVLHILINVQKPQCLVQEVKGVRADLGAIEKAGTWFLMARFDEMALDTYAMVMRLTAVSNTTAVLRLFQSAALPGEPLACFTRVFTVRELKNGTDFFYELHFEASTKNSTTMIFRFLFFNRHVGVLYSCLSISADGKCDERAIYVISRHETIDHAELIVLEKVAKAVCVDPRVLYHTDTFDECVYDHAQLRPPFCSSIEVDSSIAEWEHLDSKQITHVYGRLKYYAVASSKMFPNPFAVRFDGVTFQKISENETGCVSQPVQIEYSTRNRLLVRVDGEVVLLHPAASRSELFLKEAQLTGSLPCLNAIQIQNTTCAELLPPICEGAKPLRMAEQLHGEWVLYAADPTYVLNWKCKVEAFGIDQHEFTCQSEGWFGECERDTRAVLTVDAWGGFRLSTSSPIHMPSELMSSGNISVTSTRLILMSDGDLVGRRYSVWLRPDYEPDDELANELSRFCIWPLPAQICSRQSNC
;
A
#
# COMPACT_ATOMS: atom_id res chain seq x y z
N MET A 1 -28.03 22.49 -56.91
CA MET A 1 -29.05 21.47 -56.61
C MET A 1 -28.48 20.14 -56.08
N GLN A 2 -27.15 19.90 -56.10
CA GLN A 2 -26.52 18.76 -55.42
C GLN A 2 -26.00 19.06 -54.00
N LEU A 3 -25.93 20.32 -53.58
CA LEU A 3 -25.51 20.69 -52.21
C LEU A 3 -26.63 20.51 -51.17
N PHE A 4 -27.90 20.61 -51.58
CA PHE A 4 -29.06 20.45 -50.69
C PHE A 4 -29.38 18.98 -50.36
N ALA A 5 -28.93 18.03 -51.20
CA ALA A 5 -29.09 16.60 -50.94
C ALA A 5 -28.03 16.05 -49.96
N LEU A 6 -26.86 16.69 -49.86
CA LEU A 6 -25.84 16.32 -48.87
C LEU A 6 -26.23 16.79 -47.45
N LEU A 7 -26.85 17.96 -47.33
CA LEU A 7 -27.27 18.51 -46.03
C LEU A 7 -28.45 17.75 -45.42
N SER A 8 -29.36 17.18 -46.22
CA SER A 8 -30.44 16.34 -45.67
C SER A 8 -29.97 14.93 -45.29
N LEU A 9 -28.88 14.42 -45.87
CA LEU A 9 -28.32 13.11 -45.50
C LEU A 9 -27.51 13.18 -44.20
N VAL A 10 -26.82 14.29 -43.94
CA VAL A 10 -26.07 14.50 -42.69
C VAL A 10 -27.00 14.66 -41.48
N SER A 11 -28.18 15.29 -41.65
CA SER A 11 -29.19 15.36 -40.57
C SER A 11 -29.89 14.04 -40.27
N VAL A 12 -29.93 13.08 -41.20
CA VAL A 12 -30.53 11.75 -40.97
C VAL A 12 -29.51 10.77 -40.38
N ILE A 13 -28.22 10.91 -40.69
CA ILE A 13 -27.16 10.07 -40.09
C ILE A 13 -26.86 10.48 -38.64
N PHE A 14 -27.03 11.76 -38.27
CA PHE A 14 -26.92 12.20 -36.87
C PHE A 14 -28.11 11.80 -35.98
N GLN A 15 -29.20 11.22 -36.52
CA GLN A 15 -30.32 10.68 -35.74
C GLN A 15 -30.26 9.15 -35.55
N LEU A 16 -29.20 8.47 -36.02
CA LEU A 16 -29.00 7.02 -35.86
C LEU A 16 -27.79 6.64 -35.01
N PHE A 17 -27.09 7.60 -34.41
CA PHE A 17 -26.23 7.31 -33.28
C PHE A 17 -27.07 7.37 -32.01
N PRO A 18 -27.19 6.28 -31.22
CA PRO A 18 -27.72 6.43 -29.88
C PRO A 18 -26.76 7.36 -29.13
N HIS A 19 -27.28 8.52 -28.71
CA HIS A 19 -26.78 9.17 -27.50
C HIS A 19 -26.81 8.10 -26.41
N VAL A 20 -25.65 7.63 -25.99
CA VAL A 20 -25.52 6.91 -24.72
C VAL A 20 -25.55 7.97 -23.63
N ASP A 21 -26.74 8.55 -23.43
CA ASP A 21 -27.10 9.12 -22.14
C ASP A 21 -27.28 7.91 -21.19
N GLY A 22 -26.37 7.76 -20.24
CA GLY A 22 -26.35 6.67 -19.25
C GLY A 22 -27.44 6.82 -18.18
N SER A 23 -28.71 6.93 -18.58
CA SER A 23 -29.86 6.93 -17.66
C SER A 23 -31.12 6.35 -18.31
N GLY A 24 -30.98 5.24 -19.05
CA GLY A 24 -32.12 4.37 -19.34
C GLY A 24 -32.60 3.65 -18.07
N PRO A 25 -33.92 3.39 -17.89
CA PRO A 25 -34.39 2.58 -16.78
C PRO A 25 -33.78 1.19 -16.87
N CYS A 26 -33.09 0.75 -15.81
CA CYS A 26 -32.55 -0.59 -15.69
C CYS A 26 -33.70 -1.62 -15.78
N HIS A 27 -33.54 -2.63 -16.63
CA HIS A 27 -34.51 -3.72 -16.78
C HIS A 27 -33.98 -4.97 -16.10
N VAL A 28 -34.79 -5.57 -15.20
CA VAL A 28 -34.43 -6.78 -14.47
C VAL A 28 -34.17 -7.94 -15.44
N GLN A 29 -32.97 -8.52 -15.39
CA GLN A 29 -32.48 -9.63 -16.23
C GLN A 29 -31.80 -10.71 -15.38
N LEU A 30 -32.58 -11.45 -14.61
CA LEU A 30 -32.06 -12.49 -13.71
C LEU A 30 -31.85 -13.83 -14.43
N SER A 31 -30.66 -14.42 -14.25
CA SER A 31 -30.39 -15.83 -14.58
C SER A 31 -30.60 -16.70 -13.35
N TYR A 32 -31.29 -17.83 -13.50
CA TYR A 32 -31.57 -18.76 -12.40
C TYR A 32 -30.73 -20.03 -12.55
N PRO A 33 -29.63 -20.21 -11.78
CA PRO A 33 -28.89 -21.47 -11.78
C PRO A 33 -29.78 -22.63 -11.29
N VAL A 34 -29.67 -23.78 -11.96
CA VAL A 34 -30.33 -25.01 -11.52
C VAL A 34 -29.44 -25.68 -10.48
N LEU A 35 -29.82 -25.55 -9.21
CA LEU A 35 -29.09 -26.12 -8.07
C LEU A 35 -29.71 -27.44 -7.62
N GLN A 36 -28.87 -28.40 -7.23
CA GLN A 36 -29.28 -29.64 -6.59
C GLN A 36 -29.59 -29.39 -5.10
N PRO A 37 -30.52 -30.14 -4.47
CA PRO A 37 -30.85 -29.97 -3.05
C PRO A 37 -29.63 -30.03 -2.13
N GLU A 38 -28.64 -30.87 -2.45
CA GLU A 38 -27.40 -31.02 -1.68
C GLU A 38 -26.55 -29.74 -1.66
N GLN A 39 -26.66 -28.89 -2.69
CA GLN A 39 -25.92 -27.61 -2.76
C GLN A 39 -26.50 -26.53 -1.84
N TYR A 40 -27.71 -26.74 -1.31
CA TYR A 40 -28.30 -25.88 -0.28
C TYR A 40 -27.99 -26.37 1.14
N ASN A 41 -27.54 -27.61 1.29
CA ASN A 41 -27.34 -28.23 2.60
C ASN A 41 -26.16 -27.60 3.34
N GLY A 42 -26.37 -27.24 4.61
CA GLY A 42 -25.31 -26.71 5.48
C GLY A 42 -25.69 -25.43 6.22
N SER A 43 -24.70 -24.86 6.90
CA SER A 43 -24.81 -23.60 7.63
C SER A 43 -24.37 -22.45 6.73
N TRP A 44 -25.20 -21.41 6.65
CA TRP A 44 -25.01 -20.26 5.77
C TRP A 44 -25.04 -18.97 6.59
N PHE A 45 -23.90 -18.30 6.70
CA PHE A 45 -23.80 -16.96 7.27
C PHE A 45 -24.45 -15.95 6.32
N VAL A 46 -25.40 -15.16 6.81
CA VAL A 46 -25.99 -14.07 6.03
C VAL A 46 -25.06 -12.88 6.11
N VAL A 47 -24.50 -12.50 4.96
CA VAL A 47 -23.51 -11.43 4.85
C VAL A 47 -24.20 -10.07 4.73
N ALA A 48 -25.21 -9.99 3.87
CA ALA A 48 -26.00 -8.80 3.67
C ALA A 48 -27.40 -9.18 3.18
N MET A 49 -28.40 -8.37 3.54
CA MET A 49 -29.76 -8.58 3.10
C MET A 49 -30.49 -7.27 2.82
N LYS A 50 -31.37 -7.29 1.80
CA LYS A 50 -32.41 -6.28 1.60
C LYS A 50 -33.74 -6.91 1.98
N VAL A 51 -34.43 -6.33 2.96
CA VAL A 51 -35.76 -6.80 3.41
C VAL A 51 -36.90 -6.05 2.69
N PRO A 52 -38.05 -6.71 2.44
CA PRO A 52 -39.24 -6.04 1.92
C PRO A 52 -39.80 -5.01 2.91
N SER A 53 -40.26 -3.87 2.37
CA SER A 53 -40.80 -2.76 3.16
C SER A 53 -42.07 -3.14 3.92
N SER A 54 -42.92 -3.99 3.33
CA SER A 54 -44.20 -4.36 3.92
C SER A 54 -44.11 -5.41 5.02
N ARG A 55 -43.07 -6.25 5.02
CA ARG A 55 -42.93 -7.39 5.95
C ARG A 55 -41.51 -7.95 5.98
N SER A 56 -40.97 -8.13 7.19
CA SER A 56 -39.70 -8.81 7.46
C SER A 56 -39.95 -10.03 8.34
N PHE A 57 -39.17 -11.10 8.13
CA PHE A 57 -39.18 -12.27 9.01
C PHE A 57 -38.24 -12.11 10.22
N LEU A 58 -37.22 -11.25 10.09
CA LEU A 58 -36.34 -10.84 11.16
C LEU A 58 -36.80 -9.52 11.80
N PRO A 59 -36.60 -9.34 13.12
CA PRO A 59 -36.91 -8.11 13.83
C PRO A 59 -36.01 -6.94 13.39
N PHE A 60 -36.38 -5.69 13.72
CA PHE A 60 -35.52 -4.54 13.45
C PHE A 60 -34.26 -4.54 14.34
N ASN A 61 -33.14 -4.01 13.83
CA ASN A 61 -31.83 -3.96 14.50
C ASN A 61 -31.18 -5.34 14.73
N VAL A 62 -31.29 -6.24 13.75
CA VAL A 62 -30.50 -7.47 13.77
C VAL A 62 -29.02 -7.12 13.58
N ASN A 63 -28.17 -7.64 14.46
CA ASN A 63 -26.73 -7.51 14.35
C ASN A 63 -26.14 -8.63 13.50
N SER A 64 -26.64 -9.86 13.61
CA SER A 64 -26.15 -11.04 12.88
C SER A 64 -27.26 -12.02 12.53
N SER A 65 -27.05 -12.82 11.47
CA SER A 65 -27.97 -13.86 11.02
C SER A 65 -27.19 -15.02 10.40
N MET A 66 -27.60 -16.25 10.72
CA MET A 66 -27.08 -17.48 10.14
C MET A 66 -28.23 -18.48 9.93
N ILE A 67 -28.29 -19.04 8.73
CA ILE A 67 -29.35 -19.94 8.28
C ILE A 67 -28.76 -21.34 8.13
N ARG A 68 -29.27 -22.30 8.88
CA ARG A 68 -28.97 -23.72 8.67
C ARG A 68 -30.08 -24.35 7.84
N LEU A 69 -29.71 -24.96 6.72
CA LEU A 69 -30.60 -25.67 5.82
C LEU A 69 -30.25 -27.16 5.84
N GLU A 70 -31.22 -28.01 6.16
CA GLU A 70 -31.07 -29.46 6.19
C GLU A 70 -32.00 -30.10 5.17
N VAL A 71 -31.45 -30.96 4.32
CA VAL A 71 -32.22 -31.67 3.29
C VAL A 71 -33.08 -32.75 3.93
N ASP A 72 -34.40 -32.71 3.70
CA ASP A 72 -35.38 -33.69 4.17
C ASP A 72 -36.15 -34.27 2.97
N GLY A 73 -35.49 -35.17 2.23
CA GLY A 73 -35.96 -35.71 0.95
C GLY A 73 -35.73 -34.79 -0.25
N ASP A 74 -36.34 -35.08 -1.40
CA ASP A 74 -36.03 -34.42 -2.68
C ASP A 74 -36.72 -33.04 -2.87
N GLU A 75 -37.73 -32.73 -2.04
CA GLU A 75 -38.62 -31.58 -2.21
C GLU A 75 -38.70 -30.62 -1.00
N LEU A 76 -38.03 -30.93 0.12
CA LEU A 76 -38.13 -30.15 1.36
C LEU A 76 -36.74 -29.86 1.94
N LEU A 77 -36.51 -28.61 2.35
CA LEU A 77 -35.37 -28.22 3.18
C LEU A 77 -35.89 -27.67 4.51
N ASN A 78 -35.44 -28.24 5.63
CA ASN A 78 -35.73 -27.72 6.96
C ASN A 78 -34.80 -26.54 7.24
N MET A 79 -35.36 -25.41 7.68
CA MET A 79 -34.64 -24.16 7.93
C MET A 79 -34.62 -23.86 9.43
N THR A 80 -33.43 -23.58 9.96
CA THR A 80 -33.24 -23.00 11.30
C THR A 80 -32.45 -21.71 11.19
N GLU A 81 -33.00 -20.62 11.70
CA GLU A 81 -32.40 -19.29 11.71
C GLU A 81 -31.83 -18.98 13.10
N TYR A 82 -30.57 -18.55 13.15
CA TYR A 82 -29.90 -18.05 14.35
C TYR A 82 -29.58 -16.57 14.16
N HIS A 83 -30.08 -15.71 15.03
CA HIS A 83 -29.86 -14.26 14.93
C HIS A 83 -29.50 -13.61 16.27
N SER A 84 -28.88 -12.43 16.20
CA SER A 84 -28.60 -11.60 17.38
C SER A 84 -29.18 -10.21 17.26
N ILE A 85 -29.55 -9.63 18.40
CA ILE A 85 -30.05 -8.26 18.51
C ILE A 85 -29.23 -7.56 19.59
N ASN A 86 -28.62 -6.43 19.25
CA ASN A 86 -27.71 -5.68 20.14
C ASN A 86 -26.61 -6.58 20.76
N GLY A 87 -26.07 -7.53 19.98
CA GLY A 87 -25.02 -8.46 20.41
C GLY A 87 -25.49 -9.59 21.34
N THR A 88 -26.80 -9.78 21.55
CA THR A 88 -27.36 -10.90 22.33
C THR A 88 -28.02 -11.92 21.39
N CYS A 89 -27.67 -13.21 21.53
CA CYS A 89 -28.29 -14.28 20.75
C CYS A 89 -29.76 -14.47 21.13
N MET A 90 -30.62 -14.48 20.11
CA MET A 90 -32.05 -14.72 20.27
C MET A 90 -32.37 -16.21 20.09
N PRO A 91 -33.53 -16.70 20.57
CA PRO A 91 -33.97 -18.06 20.31
C PRO A 91 -34.10 -18.32 18.80
N PRO A 92 -33.73 -19.53 18.31
CA PRO A 92 -33.74 -19.81 16.89
C PRO A 92 -35.16 -19.83 16.31
N LEU A 93 -35.30 -19.39 15.06
CA LEU A 93 -36.56 -19.49 14.32
C LEU A 93 -36.55 -20.73 13.44
N PHE A 94 -37.70 -21.39 13.35
CA PHE A 94 -37.86 -22.62 12.58
C PHE A 94 -38.79 -22.38 11.39
N GLY A 95 -38.39 -22.90 10.24
CA GLY A 95 -39.13 -22.83 9.00
C GLY A 95 -38.83 -24.00 8.07
N ALA A 96 -39.41 -23.97 6.87
CA ALA A 96 -39.16 -24.95 5.84
C ALA A 96 -39.22 -24.30 4.44
N TRP A 97 -38.40 -24.81 3.52
CA TRP A 97 -38.40 -24.42 2.12
C TRP A 97 -38.94 -25.58 1.30
N THR A 98 -40.12 -25.38 0.71
CA THR A 98 -40.76 -26.40 -0.14
C THR A 98 -40.46 -26.12 -1.61
N LYS A 99 -39.94 -27.12 -2.33
CA LYS A 99 -39.59 -27.01 -3.75
C LYS A 99 -40.84 -26.72 -4.61
N LYS A 100 -40.68 -25.84 -5.60
CA LYS A 100 -41.67 -25.48 -6.62
C LYS A 100 -41.00 -25.49 -7.99
N GLU A 101 -41.80 -25.43 -9.08
CA GLU A 101 -41.32 -25.56 -10.46
C GLU A 101 -40.14 -24.63 -10.84
N LEU A 102 -40.01 -23.48 -10.17
CA LEU A 102 -39.01 -22.46 -10.50
C LEU A 102 -38.17 -22.01 -9.30
N GLY A 103 -38.18 -22.73 -8.17
CA GLY A 103 -37.43 -22.35 -6.96
C GLY A 103 -37.97 -22.98 -5.68
N TYR A 104 -37.89 -22.26 -4.57
CA TYR A 104 -38.36 -22.70 -3.26
C TYR A 104 -39.42 -21.73 -2.70
N PHE A 105 -40.32 -22.27 -1.89
CA PHE A 105 -41.28 -21.48 -1.13
C PHE A 105 -40.93 -21.58 0.34
N MET A 106 -40.46 -20.49 0.93
CA MET A 106 -40.07 -20.41 2.33
C MET A 106 -41.28 -20.11 3.20
N GLU A 107 -41.49 -20.91 4.24
CA GLU A 107 -42.47 -20.70 5.29
C GLU A 107 -41.77 -20.71 6.65
N LEU A 108 -41.88 -19.63 7.41
CA LEU A 108 -41.24 -19.49 8.72
C LEU A 108 -42.17 -18.79 9.71
N ARG A 109 -42.17 -19.26 10.97
CA ARG A 109 -42.94 -18.62 12.03
C ARG A 109 -42.07 -17.61 12.77
N THR A 110 -42.45 -16.34 12.72
CA THR A 110 -41.72 -15.26 13.40
C THR A 110 -41.90 -15.34 14.92
N GLU A 111 -41.06 -14.63 15.68
CA GLU A 111 -41.14 -14.56 17.15
C GLU A 111 -42.55 -14.15 17.66
N ASN A 112 -43.25 -13.32 16.88
CA ASN A 112 -44.60 -12.84 17.19
C ASN A 112 -45.71 -13.84 16.83
N GLY A 113 -45.36 -15.05 16.38
CA GLY A 113 -46.29 -16.11 15.99
C GLY A 113 -46.91 -15.94 14.59
N TYR A 114 -46.54 -14.91 13.84
CA TYR A 114 -46.98 -14.66 12.47
C TYR A 114 -46.30 -15.64 11.50
N LEU A 115 -47.05 -16.16 10.54
CA LEU A 115 -46.52 -17.01 9.49
C LEU A 115 -46.02 -16.12 8.34
N PHE A 116 -44.71 -16.04 8.18
CA PHE A 116 -44.07 -15.38 7.05
C PHE A 116 -43.90 -16.38 5.90
N THR A 117 -44.34 -15.99 4.71
CA THR A 117 -44.21 -16.80 3.51
C THR A 117 -43.69 -15.99 2.32
N ILE A 118 -42.75 -16.55 1.56
CA ILE A 118 -42.19 -15.91 0.37
C ILE A 118 -41.64 -16.95 -0.62
N GLY A 119 -41.80 -16.68 -1.92
CA GLY A 119 -41.11 -17.43 -2.97
C GLY A 119 -39.68 -16.95 -3.14
N LEU A 120 -38.73 -17.88 -3.17
CA LEU A 120 -37.29 -17.65 -3.25
C LEU A 120 -36.68 -18.40 -4.44
N ARG A 121 -35.69 -17.78 -5.08
CA ARG A 121 -34.88 -18.39 -6.14
C ARG A 121 -33.42 -18.02 -5.95
N ALA A 122 -32.52 -18.99 -6.10
CA ALA A 122 -31.11 -18.66 -6.25
C ALA A 122 -30.91 -17.94 -7.59
N ILE A 123 -30.20 -16.82 -7.56
CA ILE A 123 -29.80 -16.05 -8.76
C ILE A 123 -28.29 -16.10 -8.98
N TYR A 124 -27.53 -16.47 -7.94
CA TYR A 124 -26.09 -16.67 -7.99
C TYR A 124 -25.70 -17.85 -7.12
N HIS A 125 -24.76 -18.65 -7.60
CA HIS A 125 -24.06 -19.65 -6.81
C HIS A 125 -22.66 -19.88 -7.39
N ALA A 126 -21.64 -19.87 -6.54
CA ALA A 126 -20.27 -20.10 -6.95
C ALA A 126 -19.46 -20.75 -5.82
N TYR A 127 -18.50 -21.57 -6.22
CA TYR A 127 -17.52 -22.18 -5.33
C TYR A 127 -16.26 -21.30 -5.21
N SER A 128 -15.65 -21.31 -4.03
CA SER A 128 -14.41 -20.62 -3.68
C SER A 128 -13.60 -21.45 -2.65
N GLY A 129 -12.45 -20.94 -2.20
CA GLY A 129 -11.54 -21.66 -1.28
C GLY A 129 -10.56 -22.62 -1.96
N GLU A 130 -9.43 -22.95 -1.31
CA GLU A 130 -8.30 -23.76 -1.81
C GLU A 130 -8.73 -25.11 -2.42
N ASP A 131 -9.78 -25.69 -1.85
CA ASP A 131 -10.37 -26.96 -2.27
C ASP A 131 -11.76 -26.82 -2.94
N ASN A 132 -12.18 -25.61 -3.33
CA ASN A 132 -13.55 -25.31 -3.78
C ASN A 132 -14.64 -25.66 -2.74
N THR A 133 -14.30 -25.60 -1.46
CA THR A 133 -15.17 -25.96 -0.33
C THR A 133 -16.03 -24.80 0.15
N GLU A 134 -15.61 -23.56 -0.08
CA GLU A 134 -16.41 -22.39 0.23
C GLU A 134 -17.46 -22.18 -0.87
N MET A 135 -18.64 -21.76 -0.47
CA MET A 135 -19.80 -21.58 -1.34
C MET A 135 -20.43 -20.25 -1.04
N ASN A 136 -20.73 -19.50 -2.09
CA ASN A 136 -21.45 -18.24 -2.01
C ASN A 136 -22.78 -18.41 -2.76
N MET A 137 -23.85 -17.85 -2.22
CA MET A 137 -25.18 -17.89 -2.81
C MET A 137 -25.89 -16.55 -2.66
N VAL A 138 -26.59 -16.13 -3.72
CA VAL A 138 -27.54 -15.02 -3.64
C VAL A 138 -28.93 -15.55 -3.94
N VAL A 139 -29.84 -15.30 -3.01
CA VAL A 139 -31.25 -15.69 -3.12
C VAL A 139 -32.08 -14.43 -3.29
N TYR A 140 -32.95 -14.44 -4.29
CA TYR A 140 -33.90 -13.39 -4.62
C TYR A 140 -35.33 -13.88 -4.42
N GLY A 141 -36.16 -13.06 -3.79
CA GLY A 141 -37.57 -13.31 -3.58
C GLY A 141 -38.39 -12.03 -3.71
N CYS A 142 -39.70 -12.20 -3.85
CA CYS A 142 -40.62 -11.09 -3.97
C CYS A 142 -41.80 -11.24 -3.01
N ALA A 143 -42.04 -10.22 -2.20
CA ALA A 143 -43.16 -10.20 -1.28
C ALA A 143 -44.48 -9.83 -1.99
N GLN A 144 -44.46 -8.86 -2.89
CA GLN A 144 -45.65 -8.45 -3.65
C GLN A 144 -45.29 -8.23 -5.12
N ASP A 145 -46.03 -8.87 -6.02
CA ASP A 145 -45.85 -8.71 -7.46
C ASP A 145 -46.87 -7.73 -8.07
N ASP A 146 -46.54 -7.25 -9.27
CA ASP A 146 -47.41 -6.39 -10.09
C ASP A 146 -48.52 -7.17 -10.82
N GLY A 147 -48.68 -8.47 -10.55
CA GLY A 147 -49.58 -9.38 -11.27
C GLY A 147 -49.10 -9.83 -12.65
N TYR A 148 -47.98 -9.30 -13.16
CA TYR A 148 -47.32 -9.72 -14.41
C TYR A 148 -45.99 -10.46 -14.17
N GLY A 149 -45.63 -10.69 -12.90
CA GLY A 149 -44.45 -11.44 -12.50
C GLY A 149 -43.23 -10.58 -12.20
N ASN A 150 -43.35 -9.24 -12.19
CA ASN A 150 -42.29 -8.37 -11.68
C ASN A 150 -42.58 -8.00 -10.22
N CYS A 151 -41.51 -7.84 -9.45
CA CYS A 151 -41.66 -7.41 -8.07
C CYS A 151 -42.00 -5.92 -7.98
N LEU A 152 -42.89 -5.56 -7.06
CA LEU A 152 -43.15 -4.16 -6.74
C LEU A 152 -41.90 -3.53 -6.10
N GLN A 153 -41.68 -2.25 -6.38
CA GLN A 153 -40.51 -1.52 -5.89
C GLN A 153 -40.45 -1.54 -4.36
N ASN A 154 -39.31 -1.95 -3.81
CA ASN A 154 -39.02 -2.13 -2.38
C ASN A 154 -39.76 -3.30 -1.70
N GLU A 155 -40.35 -4.21 -2.48
CA GLU A 155 -40.93 -5.47 -2.00
C GLU A 155 -40.04 -6.68 -2.31
N GLU A 156 -38.83 -6.43 -2.82
CA GLU A 156 -37.81 -7.43 -3.08
C GLU A 156 -37.14 -7.87 -1.77
N LEU A 157 -37.00 -9.18 -1.59
CA LEU A 157 -36.12 -9.79 -0.60
C LEU A 157 -34.88 -10.29 -1.32
N VAL A 158 -33.70 -9.82 -0.92
CA VAL A 158 -32.44 -10.32 -1.46
C VAL A 158 -31.51 -10.67 -0.30
N ILE A 159 -30.94 -11.87 -0.32
CA ILE A 159 -30.06 -12.37 0.73
C ILE A 159 -28.76 -12.84 0.08
N ILE A 160 -27.64 -12.26 0.50
CA ILE A 160 -26.29 -12.71 0.18
C ILE A 160 -25.82 -13.58 1.34
N MET A 161 -25.51 -14.85 1.06
CA MET A 161 -25.12 -15.82 2.07
C MET A 161 -23.88 -16.62 1.65
N SER A 162 -23.10 -17.04 2.64
CA SER A 162 -21.86 -17.78 2.47
C SER A 162 -21.78 -18.91 3.49
N ASN A 163 -21.26 -20.07 3.10
CA ASN A 163 -21.00 -21.15 4.06
C ASN A 163 -19.71 -20.93 4.88
N SER A 164 -18.98 -19.83 4.63
CA SER A 164 -17.82 -19.38 5.38
C SER A 164 -18.09 -18.02 6.02
N ARG A 165 -17.59 -17.79 7.23
CA ARG A 165 -17.55 -16.45 7.88
C ARG A 165 -16.64 -15.48 7.13
N HIS A 166 -15.74 -16.00 6.31
CA HIS A 166 -14.78 -15.27 5.50
C HIS A 166 -15.04 -15.50 4.01
N PRO A 167 -16.20 -15.08 3.47
CA PRO A 167 -16.47 -15.22 2.04
C PRO A 167 -15.40 -14.50 1.21
N GLN A 168 -14.91 -15.15 0.15
CA GLN A 168 -13.96 -14.54 -0.74
C GLN A 168 -14.47 -13.22 -1.32
N THR A 169 -13.65 -12.18 -1.18
CA THR A 169 -13.97 -10.82 -1.62
C THR A 169 -14.47 -10.76 -3.06
N LEU A 170 -13.83 -11.48 -3.98
CA LEU A 170 -14.24 -11.53 -5.39
C LEU A 170 -15.66 -12.08 -5.57
N GLN A 171 -16.06 -13.07 -4.77
CA GLN A 171 -17.39 -13.68 -4.86
C GLN A 171 -18.48 -12.76 -4.32
N LEU A 172 -18.18 -11.99 -3.27
CA LEU A 172 -19.05 -10.93 -2.78
C LEU A 172 -19.22 -9.81 -3.82
N PHE A 173 -18.13 -9.38 -4.47
CA PHE A 173 -18.21 -8.38 -5.54
C PHE A 173 -19.04 -8.86 -6.74
N LYS A 174 -18.86 -10.11 -7.18
CA LYS A 174 -19.68 -10.71 -8.25
C LYS A 174 -21.16 -10.76 -7.86
N SER A 175 -21.43 -11.09 -6.60
CA SER A 175 -22.79 -11.10 -6.04
C SER A 175 -23.42 -9.70 -6.07
N ALA A 176 -22.70 -8.68 -5.59
CA ALA A 176 -23.17 -7.28 -5.60
C ALA A 176 -23.35 -6.75 -7.03
N LYS A 177 -22.40 -7.02 -7.93
CA LYS A 177 -22.49 -6.61 -9.34
C LYS A 177 -23.68 -7.25 -10.05
N LEU A 178 -23.95 -8.53 -9.80
CA LEU A 178 -25.15 -9.17 -10.35
C LEU A 178 -26.44 -8.49 -9.85
N ILE A 179 -26.49 -8.10 -8.57
CA ILE A 179 -27.65 -7.40 -7.99
C ILE A 179 -27.82 -6.02 -8.64
N GLU A 180 -26.75 -5.25 -8.83
CA GLU A 180 -26.78 -3.93 -9.47
C GLU A 180 -27.15 -4.03 -10.96
N ASP A 181 -26.45 -4.88 -11.72
CA ASP A 181 -26.55 -4.95 -13.18
C ASP A 181 -27.80 -5.72 -13.67
N ALA A 182 -28.19 -6.79 -12.96
CA ALA A 182 -29.24 -7.71 -13.38
C ALA A 182 -30.50 -7.65 -12.51
N ALA A 183 -30.41 -7.38 -11.22
CA ALA A 183 -31.60 -7.18 -10.38
C ALA A 183 -32.06 -5.71 -10.34
N CYS A 184 -31.25 -4.76 -10.83
CA CYS A 184 -31.51 -3.33 -10.80
C CYS A 184 -31.73 -2.77 -9.37
N ILE A 185 -31.10 -3.39 -8.38
CA ILE A 185 -31.20 -2.98 -6.98
C ILE A 185 -29.88 -2.33 -6.58
N ASP A 186 -29.96 -1.10 -6.06
CA ASP A 186 -28.80 -0.39 -5.53
C ASP A 186 -28.31 -1.10 -4.25
N ILE A 187 -27.03 -1.46 -4.20
CA ILE A 187 -26.43 -2.17 -3.07
C ILE A 187 -26.53 -1.36 -1.76
N LEU A 188 -26.69 -0.03 -1.86
CA LEU A 188 -26.94 0.86 -0.72
C LEU A 188 -28.26 0.58 0.03
N GLN A 189 -29.15 -0.23 -0.54
CA GLN A 189 -30.40 -0.65 0.11
C GLN A 189 -30.24 -1.88 1.00
N PHE A 190 -29.04 -2.46 1.09
CA PHE A 190 -28.76 -3.65 1.88
C PHE A 190 -28.30 -3.28 3.29
N GLU A 191 -28.78 -4.04 4.26
CA GLU A 191 -28.25 -4.06 5.62
C GLU A 191 -27.19 -5.17 5.73
N THR A 192 -26.01 -4.82 6.22
CA THR A 192 -24.91 -5.76 6.45
C THR A 192 -25.03 -6.38 7.82
N LEU A 193 -24.82 -7.70 7.89
CA LEU A 193 -24.92 -8.44 9.13
C LEU A 193 -23.54 -8.97 9.54
N ASP A 194 -23.33 -9.03 10.84
CA ASP A 194 -22.13 -9.53 11.46
C ASP A 194 -22.07 -11.05 11.36
N THR A 195 -21.07 -11.57 10.67
CA THR A 195 -20.85 -13.02 10.57
C THR A 195 -19.95 -13.56 11.68
N TYR A 196 -19.38 -12.69 12.53
CA TYR A 196 -18.51 -13.03 13.67
C TYR A 196 -19.24 -12.97 15.01
N THR A 197 -20.44 -13.52 15.05
CA THR A 197 -21.15 -13.71 16.32
C THR A 197 -21.14 -15.15 16.77
N ALA A 198 -21.04 -15.35 18.09
CA ALA A 198 -21.08 -16.68 18.71
C ALA A 198 -22.45 -17.36 18.57
N CYS A 199 -23.43 -16.67 18.00
CA CYS A 199 -24.79 -17.15 17.83
C CYS A 199 -24.83 -18.19 16.72
N GLY A 200 -24.99 -19.45 17.11
CA GLY A 200 -24.98 -20.59 16.20
C GLY A 200 -23.62 -21.29 16.06
N ASP A 201 -22.61 -20.92 16.87
CA ASP A 201 -21.32 -21.62 16.93
C ASP A 201 -21.45 -23.10 17.31
N GLU A 202 -22.52 -23.47 18.02
CA GLU A 202 -22.79 -24.86 18.42
C GLU A 202 -23.16 -25.78 17.24
N VAL A 203 -23.52 -25.22 16.08
CA VAL A 203 -24.00 -25.96 14.91
C VAL A 203 -23.12 -25.80 13.65
N VAL A 204 -22.01 -25.07 13.73
CA VAL A 204 -21.03 -24.95 12.64
C VAL A 204 -19.86 -25.89 12.87
N ASP A 205 -19.11 -26.19 11.81
CA ASP A 205 -17.93 -27.05 11.88
C ASP A 205 -16.83 -26.42 12.76
N ASP A 206 -15.92 -27.21 13.30
CA ASP A 206 -14.95 -26.76 14.32
C ASP A 206 -14.02 -25.65 13.80
N ASP A 207 -13.65 -25.71 12.53
CA ASP A 207 -12.88 -24.69 11.80
C ASP A 207 -13.65 -23.37 11.59
N GLN A 208 -14.96 -23.37 11.81
CA GLN A 208 -15.84 -22.21 11.66
C GLN A 208 -16.28 -21.60 13.00
N LYS A 209 -15.76 -22.07 14.15
CA LYS A 209 -16.13 -21.56 15.49
C LYS A 209 -15.27 -20.35 15.88
N LEU A 210 -15.88 -19.36 16.54
CA LEU A 210 -15.21 -18.12 16.96
C LEU A 210 -14.23 -18.28 18.12
N ILE A 211 -14.11 -19.47 18.71
CA ILE A 211 -13.07 -19.73 19.72
C ILE A 211 -11.65 -19.51 19.17
N HIS A 212 -11.50 -19.49 17.83
CA HIS A 212 -10.24 -19.28 17.12
C HIS A 212 -10.02 -17.85 16.58
N ALA A 213 -11.04 -16.96 16.61
CA ALA A 213 -10.99 -15.64 15.96
C ALA A 213 -11.66 -14.53 16.79
N LYS A 214 -11.01 -13.38 16.97
CA LYS A 214 -11.58 -12.22 17.68
C LYS A 214 -11.32 -10.91 16.94
N ILE A 215 -12.32 -10.02 16.94
CA ILE A 215 -12.15 -8.63 16.53
C ILE A 215 -11.64 -7.81 17.73
N ASP A 216 -10.52 -7.12 17.58
CA ASP A 216 -9.94 -6.29 18.65
C ASP A 216 -10.66 -4.94 18.84
N GLU A 217 -10.20 -4.13 19.79
CA GLU A 217 -10.76 -2.79 20.08
C GLU A 217 -10.64 -1.81 18.90
N ASN A 218 -9.86 -2.15 17.88
CA ASN A 218 -9.62 -1.35 16.68
C ASN A 218 -10.38 -1.90 15.46
N ASN A 219 -11.34 -2.81 15.63
CA ASN A 219 -12.04 -3.53 14.56
C ASN A 219 -11.10 -4.37 13.65
N GLU A 220 -9.93 -4.76 14.15
CA GLU A 220 -8.98 -5.61 13.44
C GLU A 220 -9.24 -7.08 13.77
N PHE A 221 -9.13 -7.93 12.75
CA PHE A 221 -9.16 -9.37 12.95
C PHE A 221 -7.86 -9.79 13.64
N VAL A 222 -7.96 -10.23 14.88
CA VAL A 222 -6.88 -10.87 15.60
C VAL A 222 -7.24 -12.35 15.65
N ASP A 223 -6.57 -13.16 14.83
CA ASP A 223 -6.46 -14.58 15.14
C ASP A 223 -5.90 -14.69 16.54
N VAL A 224 -6.68 -15.30 17.44
CA VAL A 224 -6.37 -15.35 18.88
C VAL A 224 -5.11 -16.22 19.13
N GLU A 225 -4.52 -16.80 18.09
CA GLU A 225 -3.32 -17.62 18.17
C GLU A 225 -2.03 -16.81 18.39
N CYS A 226 -1.97 -15.52 18.06
CA CYS A 226 -0.69 -14.79 18.05
C CYS A 226 -0.44 -13.92 19.29
N ARG A 227 -0.50 -14.51 20.48
CA ARG A 227 0.16 -13.94 21.68
C ARG A 227 1.22 -14.90 22.21
N VAL A 228 2.39 -14.38 22.56
CA VAL A 228 3.48 -15.17 23.16
C VAL A 228 3.04 -15.92 24.42
N GLU A 229 2.02 -15.42 25.13
CA GLU A 229 1.43 -16.10 26.30
C GLU A 229 0.71 -17.43 25.97
N ASN A 230 0.29 -17.64 24.71
CA ASN A 230 -0.35 -18.88 24.24
C ASN A 230 0.66 -19.92 23.69
N GLN A 231 1.96 -19.60 23.63
CA GLN A 231 3.03 -20.50 23.18
C GLN A 231 3.36 -21.58 24.22
N ARG A 232 2.40 -22.43 24.56
CA ARG A 232 2.72 -23.70 25.22
C ARG A 232 3.35 -24.61 24.18
N THR A 233 4.68 -24.60 24.13
CA THR A 233 5.47 -25.56 23.33
C THR A 233 4.98 -26.98 23.62
N PRO A 234 4.57 -27.75 22.61
CA PRO A 234 4.27 -29.17 22.80
C PRO A 234 5.50 -29.86 23.39
N SER A 235 5.30 -30.68 24.41
CA SER A 235 6.37 -31.44 25.06
C SER A 235 6.74 -32.66 24.21
N THR A 236 7.36 -32.45 23.06
CA THR A 236 8.00 -33.50 22.26
C THR A 236 9.44 -33.68 22.73
N ASN A 237 9.81 -34.90 23.13
CA ASN A 237 11.14 -35.21 23.64
C ASN A 237 12.07 -35.62 22.49
N ILE A 238 12.87 -34.68 21.99
CA ILE A 238 13.76 -34.94 20.85
C ILE A 238 14.97 -35.81 21.21
N ARG A 239 15.25 -36.06 22.49
CA ARG A 239 16.49 -36.75 22.88
C ARG A 239 16.58 -38.16 22.31
N SER A 240 15.43 -38.85 22.18
CA SER A 240 15.36 -40.19 21.58
C SER A 240 15.55 -40.18 20.07
N PHE A 241 15.31 -39.05 19.38
CA PHE A 241 15.48 -38.94 17.93
C PHE A 241 16.94 -39.20 17.51
N PHE A 242 17.91 -38.74 18.31
CA PHE A 242 19.35 -38.90 18.05
C PHE A 242 19.96 -40.17 18.68
N ASP A 243 19.14 -41.13 19.15
CA ASP A 243 19.63 -42.40 19.68
C ASP A 243 20.31 -43.27 18.60
N GLU A 244 19.93 -43.06 17.35
CA GLU A 244 20.46 -43.76 16.17
C GLU A 244 21.36 -42.82 15.34
N PRO A 245 22.34 -43.35 14.58
CA PRO A 245 23.14 -42.56 13.65
C PRO A 245 22.24 -42.07 12.50
N ARG A 246 22.24 -40.76 12.23
CA ARG A 246 21.40 -40.13 11.19
C ARG A 246 22.20 -39.19 10.30
N VAL A 247 21.70 -38.98 9.08
CA VAL A 247 22.20 -37.95 8.17
C VAL A 247 21.07 -36.96 7.95
N LEU A 248 21.20 -35.78 8.55
CA LEU A 248 20.14 -34.78 8.51
C LEU A 248 20.47 -33.70 7.51
N THR A 249 19.53 -33.43 6.62
CA THR A 249 19.62 -32.38 5.61
C THR A 249 18.62 -31.27 5.93
N VAL A 250 19.04 -30.01 5.77
CA VAL A 250 18.11 -28.88 5.86
C VAL A 250 17.35 -28.78 4.54
N THR A 251 16.03 -28.96 4.58
CA THR A 251 15.16 -28.91 3.39
C THR A 251 14.59 -27.52 3.15
N ALA A 252 14.36 -26.76 4.22
CA ALA A 252 13.94 -25.37 4.15
C ALA A 252 14.39 -24.57 5.37
N TYR A 253 14.57 -23.25 5.23
CA TYR A 253 14.92 -22.37 6.34
C TYR A 253 14.39 -20.94 6.21
N ILE A 254 14.24 -20.28 7.35
CA ILE A 254 14.10 -18.82 7.49
C ILE A 254 15.23 -18.39 8.42
N ASP A 255 16.22 -17.64 7.94
CA ASP A 255 17.24 -17.06 8.81
C ASP A 255 17.73 -15.71 8.24
N PRO A 256 17.36 -14.57 8.88
CA PRO A 256 17.79 -13.25 8.44
C PRO A 256 19.31 -13.08 8.38
N SER A 257 20.07 -13.82 9.22
CA SER A 257 21.53 -13.75 9.22
C SER A 257 22.16 -14.40 7.97
N LEU A 258 21.39 -15.20 7.23
CA LEU A 258 21.83 -15.93 6.04
C LEU A 258 21.23 -15.40 4.73
N MET A 259 20.48 -14.29 4.77
CA MET A 259 19.72 -13.75 3.64
C MET A 259 20.58 -13.45 2.39
N ASN A 260 21.87 -13.14 2.58
CA ASN A 260 22.80 -12.84 1.49
C ASN A 260 23.79 -13.98 1.15
N GLU A 261 23.69 -15.13 1.82
CA GLU A 261 24.75 -16.11 1.83
C GLU A 261 24.66 -17.13 0.68
N GLN A 262 23.59 -17.15 -0.12
CA GLN A 262 23.40 -18.01 -1.31
C GLN A 262 23.74 -19.49 -1.05
N ILE A 263 23.13 -20.04 0.00
CA ILE A 263 23.27 -21.44 0.40
C ILE A 263 22.35 -22.28 -0.48
N SER A 264 22.88 -23.35 -1.08
CA SER A 264 22.10 -24.26 -1.93
C SER A 264 21.91 -25.65 -1.32
N HIS A 265 22.74 -26.03 -0.33
CA HIS A 265 22.67 -27.33 0.32
C HIS A 265 23.34 -27.30 1.70
N VAL A 266 22.76 -28.02 2.66
CA VAL A 266 23.31 -28.28 4.00
C VAL A 266 22.95 -29.70 4.41
N SER A 267 23.95 -30.55 4.62
CA SER A 267 23.76 -31.92 5.12
C SER A 267 24.74 -32.20 6.26
N CYS A 268 24.28 -32.85 7.32
CA CYS A 268 25.02 -33.09 8.55
C CYS A 268 25.00 -34.58 8.91
N VAL A 269 26.18 -35.20 8.91
CA VAL A 269 26.35 -36.59 9.32
C VAL A 269 26.67 -36.63 10.81
N TYR A 270 25.74 -37.17 11.61
CA TYR A 270 25.91 -37.25 13.06
C TYR A 270 26.84 -38.42 13.44
N THR A 271 27.96 -38.09 14.07
CA THR A 271 28.91 -39.11 14.59
C THR A 271 28.51 -39.60 15.97
N ASN A 272 27.81 -38.75 16.74
CA ASN A 272 27.18 -39.04 18.02
C ASN A 272 26.11 -37.97 18.31
N LYS A 273 25.35 -38.14 19.40
CA LYS A 273 24.27 -37.23 19.84
C LYS A 273 24.63 -35.75 20.02
N SER A 274 25.91 -35.43 20.11
CA SER A 274 26.41 -34.08 20.42
C SER A 274 27.29 -33.49 19.34
N SER A 275 27.60 -34.23 18.27
CA SER A 275 28.48 -33.74 17.21
C SER A 275 28.20 -34.36 15.85
N ALA A 276 28.16 -33.49 14.85
CA ALA A 276 27.99 -33.84 13.46
C ALA A 276 29.07 -33.18 12.59
N ILE A 277 29.34 -33.79 11.44
CA ILE A 277 30.17 -33.21 10.39
C ILE A 277 29.20 -32.74 9.32
N CYS A 278 29.18 -31.43 9.06
CA CYS A 278 28.27 -30.82 8.10
C CYS A 278 28.98 -30.41 6.82
N GLU A 279 28.37 -30.72 5.68
CA GLU A 279 28.76 -30.30 4.35
C GLU A 279 27.80 -29.22 3.82
N TRP A 280 28.36 -28.21 3.17
CA TRP A 280 27.63 -27.05 2.70
C TRP A 280 27.98 -26.80 1.24
N ILE A 281 26.99 -26.38 0.46
CA ILE A 281 27.23 -25.82 -0.87
C ILE A 281 26.79 -24.37 -0.85
N ARG A 282 27.73 -23.46 -1.12
CA ARG A 282 27.50 -22.02 -1.25
C ARG A 282 28.16 -21.54 -2.51
N GLN A 283 27.43 -20.83 -3.39
CA GLN A 283 27.98 -20.26 -4.62
C GLN A 283 28.81 -21.26 -5.46
N ASN A 284 28.38 -22.54 -5.53
CA ASN A 284 29.08 -23.66 -6.18
C ASN A 284 30.42 -24.12 -5.51
N THR A 285 30.68 -23.72 -4.26
CA THR A 285 31.84 -24.18 -3.48
C THR A 285 31.40 -25.02 -2.29
N CYS A 286 32.10 -26.14 -2.07
CA CYS A 286 31.86 -27.08 -0.98
C CYS A 286 32.65 -26.69 0.26
N PHE A 287 31.98 -26.61 1.42
CA PHE A 287 32.60 -26.36 2.72
C PHE A 287 32.31 -27.52 3.66
N LYS A 288 33.19 -27.74 4.63
CA LYS A 288 32.98 -28.69 5.73
C LYS A 288 33.10 -27.95 7.07
N SER A 289 32.15 -28.17 7.95
CA SER A 289 32.17 -27.64 9.32
C SER A 289 31.90 -28.74 10.34
N GLN A 290 32.31 -28.48 11.58
CA GLN A 290 31.94 -29.32 12.71
C GLN A 290 30.79 -28.64 13.45
N LEU A 291 29.66 -29.36 13.56
CA LEU A 291 28.51 -28.93 14.33
C LEU A 291 28.58 -29.55 15.73
N THR A 292 28.39 -28.72 16.74
CA THR A 292 28.28 -29.12 18.15
C THR A 292 26.85 -28.91 18.62
N GLN A 293 26.28 -29.92 19.27
CA GLN A 293 24.91 -29.94 19.76
C GLN A 293 24.86 -30.22 21.26
N SER A 294 23.95 -29.54 21.96
CA SER A 294 23.56 -29.83 23.34
C SER A 294 22.05 -29.64 23.53
N PHE A 295 21.48 -30.29 24.55
CA PHE A 295 20.04 -30.31 24.80
C PHE A 295 19.70 -29.43 26.02
N ASN A 296 18.89 -28.41 25.83
CA ASN A 296 18.46 -27.50 26.88
C ASN A 296 16.99 -27.75 27.26
N GLY A 297 16.73 -28.89 27.91
CA GLY A 297 15.36 -29.37 28.19
C GLY A 297 14.99 -30.60 27.36
N GLU A 298 13.69 -30.88 27.21
CA GLU A 298 13.17 -32.00 26.40
C GLU A 298 12.94 -31.62 24.93
N SER A 299 12.58 -30.36 24.64
CA SER A 299 12.20 -29.88 23.31
C SER A 299 13.12 -28.80 22.72
N ALA A 300 14.18 -28.36 23.41
CA ALA A 300 15.07 -27.31 22.90
C ALA A 300 16.50 -27.81 22.63
N LEU A 301 17.03 -27.38 21.49
CA LEU A 301 18.35 -27.71 20.97
C LEU A 301 19.23 -26.45 20.95
N GLN A 302 20.46 -26.60 21.41
CA GLN A 302 21.53 -25.65 21.17
C GLN A 302 22.52 -26.26 20.19
N MET A 303 22.63 -25.67 19.01
CA MET A 303 23.41 -26.21 17.91
C MET A 303 24.22 -25.07 17.27
N VAL A 304 25.54 -25.24 17.20
CA VAL A 304 26.44 -24.23 16.64
C VAL A 304 27.44 -24.90 15.72
N SER A 305 27.72 -24.29 14.57
CA SER A 305 28.74 -24.73 13.64
C SER A 305 29.65 -23.57 13.22
N ASN A 306 30.97 -23.77 13.26
CA ASN A 306 31.92 -22.77 12.77
C ASN A 306 32.36 -23.12 11.36
N TYR A 307 32.23 -22.17 10.44
CA TYR A 307 32.72 -22.31 9.06
C TYR A 307 33.58 -21.11 8.69
N THR A 308 34.54 -21.33 7.79
CA THR A 308 35.48 -20.32 7.32
C THR A 308 34.95 -19.63 6.08
N ARG A 309 34.79 -18.29 6.13
CA ARG A 309 34.46 -17.45 4.97
C ARG A 309 35.65 -17.36 4.01
N LEU A 310 35.39 -16.96 2.77
CA LEU A 310 36.41 -16.82 1.70
C LEU A 310 37.50 -15.78 2.03
N ASP A 311 37.25 -14.88 2.97
CA ASP A 311 38.20 -13.89 3.50
C ASP A 311 39.13 -14.47 4.60
N GLY A 312 38.93 -15.73 5.00
CA GLY A 312 39.69 -16.41 6.05
C GLY A 312 39.15 -16.20 7.47
N ASN A 313 38.04 -15.48 7.65
CA ASN A 313 37.40 -15.32 8.95
C ASN A 313 36.50 -16.51 9.28
N GLU A 314 36.63 -17.04 10.49
CA GLU A 314 35.67 -18.01 11.04
C GLU A 314 34.41 -17.29 11.50
N THR A 315 33.26 -17.70 10.96
CA THR A 315 31.93 -17.27 11.43
C THR A 315 31.17 -18.47 11.98
N SER A 316 30.55 -18.29 13.14
CA SER A 316 29.68 -19.28 13.77
C SER A 316 28.26 -19.12 13.27
N ILE A 317 27.64 -20.19 12.74
CA ILE A 317 26.20 -20.25 12.51
C ILE A 317 25.55 -20.92 13.70
N ASP A 318 24.47 -20.31 14.16
CA ASP A 318 23.66 -20.78 15.26
C ASP A 318 22.36 -21.40 14.74
N TRP A 319 22.24 -22.72 14.90
CA TRP A 319 21.11 -23.55 14.52
C TRP A 319 20.15 -23.79 15.70
N SER A 320 20.40 -23.13 16.84
CA SER A 320 19.63 -23.35 18.06
C SER A 320 18.17 -22.97 17.88
N GLY A 321 17.29 -23.75 18.52
CA GLY A 321 15.85 -23.53 18.48
C GLY A 321 15.08 -24.53 19.31
N THR A 322 13.81 -24.22 19.51
CA THR A 322 12.82 -25.09 20.14
C THR A 322 12.09 -25.87 19.05
N ILE A 323 11.86 -27.15 19.29
CA ILE A 323 11.17 -28.03 18.36
C ILE A 323 9.68 -27.89 18.54
N ILE A 324 9.00 -27.71 17.40
CA ILE A 324 7.55 -27.54 17.35
C ILE A 324 6.83 -28.73 16.77
N TRP A 325 7.54 -29.54 16.00
CA TRP A 325 7.01 -30.72 15.34
C TRP A 325 8.13 -31.73 15.06
N GLU A 326 7.83 -33.01 15.24
CA GLU A 326 8.66 -34.13 14.82
C GLU A 326 7.78 -35.35 14.49
N ASN A 327 8.25 -36.22 13.59
CA ASN A 327 7.53 -37.44 13.18
C ASN A 327 8.41 -38.72 13.27
N GLY A 328 9.57 -38.64 13.91
CA GLY A 328 10.52 -39.74 14.02
C GLY A 328 11.65 -39.75 12.97
N ASP A 329 11.46 -39.07 11.83
CA ASP A 329 12.47 -38.92 10.77
C ASP A 329 12.77 -37.45 10.43
N GLU A 330 11.89 -36.54 10.81
CA GLU A 330 11.96 -35.12 10.47
C GLU A 330 11.57 -34.27 11.67
N TYR A 331 12.08 -33.04 11.71
CA TYR A 331 11.68 -32.08 12.74
C TYR A 331 11.83 -30.63 12.29
N ILE A 332 11.03 -29.75 12.90
CA ILE A 332 11.08 -28.30 12.67
C ILE A 332 11.55 -27.61 13.95
N THR A 333 12.58 -26.77 13.83
CA THR A 333 13.08 -25.92 14.92
C THR A 333 12.75 -24.46 14.67
N ILE A 334 12.32 -23.74 15.70
CA ILE A 334 12.09 -22.29 15.67
C ILE A 334 12.85 -21.59 16.79
N HIS A 335 13.31 -20.37 16.54
CA HIS A 335 13.89 -19.49 17.55
C HIS A 335 13.47 -18.05 17.28
N CYS A 336 13.02 -17.34 18.31
CA CYS A 336 12.71 -15.92 18.18
C CYS A 336 14.01 -15.10 18.18
N PHE A 337 14.34 -14.51 17.04
CA PHE A 337 15.59 -13.77 16.83
C PHE A 337 15.52 -12.33 17.38
N VAL A 338 14.38 -11.65 17.19
CA VAL A 338 14.14 -10.29 17.73
C VAL A 338 12.77 -10.26 18.39
N ILE A 339 12.72 -9.78 19.64
CA ILE A 339 11.47 -9.61 20.40
C ILE A 339 11.09 -8.11 20.38
N GLY A 340 9.89 -7.83 19.90
CA GLY A 340 9.28 -6.50 19.83
C GLY A 340 8.91 -5.93 21.19
N VAL A 341 8.58 -4.64 21.22
CA VAL A 341 8.27 -3.89 22.45
C VAL A 341 6.96 -4.35 23.10
N ASP A 342 6.07 -4.96 22.33
CA ASP A 342 4.82 -5.59 22.74
C ASP A 342 4.99 -7.06 23.19
N GLY A 343 6.22 -7.58 23.14
CA GLY A 343 6.56 -8.95 23.45
C GLY A 343 6.31 -9.94 22.32
N ALA A 344 5.88 -9.50 21.13
CA ALA A 344 5.79 -10.34 19.93
C ALA A 344 7.18 -10.63 19.35
N CYS A 345 7.30 -11.67 18.52
CA CYS A 345 8.55 -11.94 17.83
C CYS A 345 8.57 -11.23 16.47
N ASP A 346 9.42 -10.23 16.33
CA ASP A 346 9.58 -9.42 15.11
C ASP A 346 10.34 -10.17 14.01
N SER A 347 11.13 -11.17 14.39
CA SER A 347 11.96 -11.93 13.45
C SER A 347 12.20 -13.35 13.95
N TRP A 348 11.97 -14.32 13.08
CA TRP A 348 12.10 -15.74 13.38
C TRP A 348 13.33 -16.34 12.69
N ARG A 349 13.92 -17.32 13.36
CA ARG A 349 14.82 -18.30 12.77
C ARG A 349 14.11 -19.65 12.74
N VAL A 350 13.99 -20.25 11.56
CA VAL A 350 13.30 -21.53 11.34
C VAL A 350 14.20 -22.44 10.53
N TYR A 351 14.31 -23.70 10.92
CA TYR A 351 14.95 -24.76 10.13
C TYR A 351 14.08 -26.00 10.08
N VAL A 352 13.94 -26.56 8.88
CA VAL A 352 13.26 -27.84 8.62
C VAL A 352 14.34 -28.87 8.33
N TRP A 353 14.45 -29.87 9.20
CA TRP A 353 15.43 -30.96 9.11
C TRP A 353 14.73 -32.26 8.71
N SER A 354 15.35 -33.01 7.79
CA SER A 354 14.84 -34.27 7.27
C SER A 354 15.97 -35.30 7.15
N ASP A 355 15.69 -36.56 7.49
CA ASP A 355 16.61 -37.69 7.32
C ASP A 355 16.72 -38.12 5.84
N GLU A 356 17.89 -38.64 5.43
CA GLU A 356 18.31 -38.77 4.03
C GLU A 356 17.62 -39.92 3.24
N ASP A 357 16.67 -40.66 3.83
CA ASP A 357 16.02 -41.81 3.16
C ASP A 357 14.93 -41.43 2.13
N HIS A 358 14.83 -40.14 1.77
CA HIS A 358 14.32 -39.58 0.50
C HIS A 358 12.94 -40.02 -0.03
N MET A 359 12.13 -40.76 0.73
CA MET A 359 10.77 -41.18 0.33
C MET A 359 9.65 -40.41 1.05
N ASP A 360 9.96 -39.72 2.17
CA ASP A 360 8.96 -39.12 3.05
C ASP A 360 9.39 -37.72 3.54
N GLN A 361 9.67 -36.77 2.63
CA GLN A 361 9.84 -35.35 2.98
C GLN A 361 8.57 -34.77 3.62
N PRO A 362 8.64 -33.73 4.49
CA PRO A 362 7.44 -33.19 5.08
C PRO A 362 6.71 -32.46 3.95
N THR A 363 5.45 -32.80 3.73
CA THR A 363 4.67 -32.11 2.70
C THR A 363 4.67 -30.61 3.02
N ILE A 364 4.78 -29.77 1.99
CA ILE A 364 4.77 -28.30 2.15
C ILE A 364 3.57 -27.87 3.01
N HIS A 365 2.42 -28.51 2.81
CA HIS A 365 1.21 -28.31 3.60
C HIS A 365 1.43 -28.58 5.10
N GLN A 366 2.13 -29.65 5.46
CA GLN A 366 2.45 -29.94 6.85
C GLN A 366 3.38 -28.89 7.45
N ILE A 367 4.43 -28.46 6.73
CA ILE A 367 5.34 -27.42 7.18
C ILE A 367 4.57 -26.11 7.42
N TYR A 368 3.73 -25.71 6.47
CA TYR A 368 2.98 -24.47 6.53
C TYR A 368 2.00 -24.48 7.69
N ARG A 369 1.27 -25.58 7.86
CA ARG A 369 0.37 -25.77 9.01
C ARG A 369 1.10 -25.65 10.35
N GLN A 370 2.31 -26.21 10.46
CA GLN A 370 3.10 -26.08 11.70
C GLN A 370 3.60 -24.66 11.91
N LEU A 371 4.01 -23.93 10.88
CA LEU A 371 4.50 -22.54 11.00
C LEU A 371 3.38 -21.53 11.26
N GLN A 372 2.22 -21.74 10.64
CA GLN A 372 1.01 -20.94 10.88
C GLN A 372 0.58 -21.02 12.35
N ALA A 373 0.66 -22.19 12.98
CA ALA A 373 0.39 -22.36 14.41
C ALA A 373 1.33 -21.55 15.34
N PHE A 374 2.46 -21.05 14.81
CA PHE A 374 3.40 -20.17 15.52
C PHE A 374 3.44 -18.75 14.93
N CYS A 375 2.50 -18.41 14.04
CA CYS A 375 2.37 -17.09 13.42
C CYS A 375 3.61 -16.68 12.61
N ILE A 376 4.26 -17.66 11.98
CA ILE A 376 5.41 -17.44 11.11
C ILE A 376 4.92 -17.50 9.67
N ASP A 377 5.17 -16.45 8.89
CA ASP A 377 4.83 -16.42 7.46
C ASP A 377 5.68 -17.46 6.71
N PRO A 378 5.06 -18.50 6.14
CA PRO A 378 5.79 -19.54 5.42
C PRO A 378 6.36 -19.06 4.08
N THR A 379 5.99 -17.87 3.57
CA THR A 379 6.53 -17.33 2.31
C THR A 379 7.99 -16.89 2.42
N ASP A 380 8.48 -16.67 3.63
CA ASP A 380 9.88 -16.39 3.92
C ASP A 380 10.77 -17.65 3.87
N LEU A 381 10.18 -18.86 3.75
CA LEU A 381 10.93 -20.11 3.68
C LEU A 381 11.74 -20.20 2.38
N ILE A 382 13.05 -20.37 2.54
CA ILE A 382 13.97 -20.71 1.47
C ILE A 382 14.11 -22.22 1.43
N PHE A 383 13.62 -22.86 0.36
CA PHE A 383 13.80 -24.30 0.13
C PHE A 383 15.18 -24.59 -0.46
N LEU A 384 15.87 -25.57 0.12
CA LEU A 384 17.18 -26.03 -0.33
C LEU A 384 17.05 -27.25 -1.23
N ASN A 385 17.93 -27.36 -2.22
CA ASN A 385 17.93 -28.47 -3.16
C ASN A 385 18.77 -29.63 -2.57
N THR A 386 18.15 -30.79 -2.33
CA THR A 386 18.79 -31.89 -1.57
C THR A 386 19.69 -32.80 -2.41
N PHE A 387 19.87 -32.56 -3.72
CA PHE A 387 20.39 -33.57 -4.66
C PHE A 387 21.89 -33.50 -5.02
N ARG A 388 22.77 -32.90 -4.20
CA ARG A 388 24.23 -32.93 -4.47
C ARG A 388 25.08 -33.15 -3.21
N GLU A 389 25.69 -34.33 -3.14
CA GLU A 389 26.83 -34.60 -2.25
C GLU A 389 28.12 -33.90 -2.73
N CYS A 390 28.95 -33.45 -1.79
CA CYS A 390 30.29 -32.94 -2.10
C CYS A 390 31.23 -34.10 -2.48
N SER A 391 31.16 -34.57 -3.73
CA SER A 391 32.10 -35.58 -4.21
C SER A 391 33.53 -35.02 -4.25
N ASN A 392 34.50 -35.77 -3.72
CA ASN A 392 35.94 -35.46 -3.74
C ASN A 392 36.56 -35.36 -5.16
N GLN A 393 35.75 -35.48 -6.22
CA GLN A 393 36.19 -35.45 -7.62
C GLN A 393 35.93 -34.13 -8.36
N LEU A 394 35.40 -33.10 -7.70
CA LEU A 394 35.29 -31.76 -8.30
C LEU A 394 36.55 -30.91 -8.07
N THR A 395 37.69 -31.38 -8.56
CA THR A 395 38.44 -30.47 -9.42
C THR A 395 37.58 -30.29 -10.66
N LEU A 396 36.64 -29.33 -10.60
CA LEU A 396 36.24 -28.61 -11.80
C LEU A 396 37.56 -28.06 -12.34
N SER A 397 38.18 -28.84 -13.24
CA SER A 397 39.13 -28.32 -14.21
C SER A 397 38.53 -27.00 -14.63
N GLN A 398 39.25 -25.90 -14.39
CA GLN A 398 38.89 -24.56 -14.83
C GLN A 398 38.15 -24.68 -16.15
N ARG A 399 36.81 -24.67 -16.13
CA ARG A 399 36.07 -24.19 -17.27
C ARG A 399 36.44 -22.74 -17.22
N SER A 400 37.41 -22.39 -18.06
CA SER A 400 37.71 -21.02 -18.40
C SER A 400 36.39 -20.25 -18.43
N SER A 401 36.42 -19.08 -17.82
CA SER A 401 35.37 -18.06 -17.77
C SER A 401 34.90 -17.57 -19.15
N GLU A 402 34.82 -18.44 -20.15
CA GLU A 402 34.77 -18.08 -21.58
C GLU A 402 33.92 -19.01 -22.47
N SER A 403 33.06 -19.89 -21.96
CA SER A 403 32.11 -20.60 -22.85
C SER A 403 30.64 -20.35 -22.52
N CYS A 404 30.20 -19.14 -22.82
CA CYS A 404 28.77 -18.86 -23.03
C CYS A 404 28.21 -19.82 -24.10
N GLY A 405 27.14 -20.55 -23.77
CA GLY A 405 26.40 -21.35 -24.76
C GLY A 405 26.79 -22.84 -24.87
N GLY A 406 27.45 -23.43 -23.87
CA GLY A 406 27.52 -24.89 -23.74
C GLY A 406 26.13 -25.53 -23.53
N VAL A 407 26.04 -26.87 -23.63
CA VAL A 407 24.84 -27.61 -23.19
C VAL A 407 24.71 -27.38 -21.67
N VAL A 408 23.69 -26.63 -21.26
CA VAL A 408 23.37 -26.41 -19.84
C VAL A 408 22.62 -27.65 -19.38
N GLU A 409 23.15 -28.39 -18.42
CA GLU A 409 22.38 -29.46 -17.76
C GLU A 409 21.35 -28.79 -16.84
N ALA A 410 20.07 -29.10 -17.06
CA ALA A 410 18.96 -28.51 -16.31
C ALA A 410 19.06 -28.87 -14.81
N TRP A 411 18.84 -27.87 -13.95
CA TRP A 411 19.09 -27.93 -12.51
C TRP A 411 17.95 -28.53 -11.68
N SER A 412 16.76 -28.70 -12.26
CA SER A 412 15.58 -29.27 -11.58
C SER A 412 14.98 -30.44 -12.38
N PRO A 413 14.57 -31.53 -11.72
CA PRO A 413 13.79 -32.58 -12.37
C PRO A 413 12.41 -32.02 -12.75
N LEU A 414 12.10 -32.04 -14.06
CA LEU A 414 10.86 -31.47 -14.58
C LEU A 414 9.71 -32.47 -14.37
N ASN A 415 8.77 -32.14 -13.48
CA ASN A 415 7.55 -32.92 -13.27
C ASN A 415 6.32 -32.17 -13.83
N ARG A 416 5.37 -32.91 -14.43
CA ARG A 416 4.06 -32.42 -14.90
C ARG A 416 3.34 -31.58 -13.85
N ALA A 417 3.39 -32.00 -12.58
CA ALA A 417 2.74 -31.29 -11.48
C ALA A 417 3.29 -29.86 -11.30
N MET A 418 4.59 -29.65 -11.55
CA MET A 418 5.23 -28.35 -11.40
C MET A 418 4.82 -27.36 -12.48
N LEU A 419 4.47 -27.84 -13.68
CA LEU A 419 4.06 -27.00 -14.81
C LEU A 419 2.56 -26.71 -14.83
N GLN A 420 1.73 -27.59 -14.24
CA GLN A 420 0.27 -27.47 -14.29
C GLN A 420 -0.26 -26.19 -13.63
N GLY A 421 -1.22 -25.52 -14.25
CA GLY A 421 -1.90 -24.33 -13.72
C GLY A 421 -1.51 -23.04 -14.43
N VAL A 422 -1.81 -21.91 -13.80
CA VAL A 422 -1.63 -20.56 -14.40
C VAL A 422 -0.21 -20.05 -14.19
N TRP A 423 0.35 -19.37 -15.18
CA TRP A 423 1.64 -18.70 -15.14
C TRP A 423 1.57 -17.32 -15.81
N TYR A 424 2.20 -16.34 -15.22
CA TYR A 424 2.41 -15.01 -15.76
C TYR A 424 3.83 -14.87 -16.27
N PHE A 425 4.02 -14.17 -17.39
CA PHE A 425 5.35 -13.76 -17.83
C PHE A 425 5.76 -12.54 -17.01
N ALA A 426 6.86 -12.63 -16.27
CA ALA A 426 7.42 -11.55 -15.46
C ALA A 426 8.45 -10.73 -16.24
N ALA A 427 9.31 -11.40 -17.00
CA ALA A 427 10.32 -10.73 -17.80
C ALA A 427 10.74 -11.57 -19.02
N ASP A 428 11.28 -10.93 -20.05
CA ASP A 428 11.87 -11.61 -21.19
C ASP A 428 13.09 -10.88 -21.77
N LEU A 429 13.67 -11.42 -22.85
CA LEU A 429 14.81 -10.81 -23.54
C LEU A 429 14.40 -10.32 -24.94
N ASN A 430 14.63 -9.02 -25.20
CA ASN A 430 14.17 -8.30 -26.40
C ASN A 430 15.06 -8.54 -27.64
N ALA A 431 15.35 -9.81 -27.99
CA ALA A 431 16.30 -10.16 -29.06
C ALA A 431 15.69 -10.44 -30.45
N ASP A 432 14.36 -10.40 -30.61
CA ASP A 432 13.63 -10.40 -31.89
C ASP A 432 12.22 -9.85 -31.59
N PRO A 433 11.41 -9.35 -32.56
CA PRO A 433 10.14 -8.69 -32.26
C PRO A 433 9.10 -9.73 -31.87
N LYS A 434 9.23 -10.28 -30.66
CA LYS A 434 8.08 -10.72 -29.90
C LYS A 434 7.15 -9.51 -29.85
N ILE A 435 5.93 -9.77 -30.28
CA ILE A 435 4.80 -8.86 -30.34
C ILE A 435 4.90 -7.86 -29.19
N PHE A 436 4.72 -6.56 -29.46
CA PHE A 436 4.68 -5.49 -28.47
C PHE A 436 3.62 -5.81 -27.41
N LEU A 437 3.98 -6.57 -26.37
CA LEU A 437 3.08 -7.11 -25.34
C LEU A 437 3.45 -6.51 -24.00
N GLN A 438 2.46 -5.89 -23.37
CA GLN A 438 2.58 -5.28 -22.06
C GLN A 438 2.45 -6.33 -20.95
N SER A 439 1.60 -7.33 -21.17
CA SER A 439 1.37 -8.44 -20.23
C SER A 439 1.06 -9.74 -20.98
N ALA A 440 1.34 -10.89 -20.36
CA ALA A 440 0.96 -12.19 -20.87
C ALA A 440 0.73 -13.20 -19.73
N VAL A 441 -0.35 -13.98 -19.85
CA VAL A 441 -0.71 -15.05 -18.91
C VAL A 441 -1.10 -16.30 -19.67
N ILE A 442 -0.67 -17.45 -19.16
CA ILE A 442 -0.97 -18.77 -19.72
C ILE A 442 -1.53 -19.70 -18.65
N SER A 443 -2.28 -20.71 -19.07
CA SER A 443 -2.65 -21.85 -18.23
C SER A 443 -2.28 -23.13 -18.95
N LEU A 444 -1.66 -24.04 -18.20
CA LEU A 444 -1.26 -25.35 -18.66
C LEU A 444 -2.14 -26.40 -18.01
N THR A 445 -3.01 -27.03 -18.80
CA THR A 445 -3.85 -28.14 -18.36
C THR A 445 -3.35 -29.42 -19.00
N PRO A 446 -3.05 -30.46 -18.22
CA PRO A 446 -2.44 -31.64 -18.80
C PRO A 446 -3.47 -32.51 -19.53
N ASN A 447 -3.04 -33.21 -20.57
CA ASN A 447 -3.91 -34.13 -21.30
C ASN A 447 -4.13 -35.41 -20.46
N GLU A 448 -5.37 -35.90 -20.44
CA GLU A 448 -5.75 -37.13 -19.72
C GLU A 448 -5.22 -38.40 -20.40
N THR A 449 -4.96 -38.34 -21.71
CA THR A 449 -4.59 -39.50 -22.53
C THR A 449 -3.09 -39.66 -22.79
N ASP A 450 -2.35 -38.55 -22.86
CA ASP A 450 -0.89 -38.55 -23.04
C ASP A 450 -0.24 -37.65 -21.99
N PRO A 451 0.53 -38.22 -21.04
CA PRO A 451 1.13 -37.45 -19.95
C PRO A 451 2.24 -36.50 -20.41
N SER A 452 2.76 -36.65 -21.63
CA SER A 452 3.78 -35.76 -22.20
C SER A 452 3.20 -34.48 -22.81
N VAL A 453 1.88 -34.42 -23.01
CA VAL A 453 1.19 -33.33 -23.70
C VAL A 453 0.34 -32.52 -22.71
N MET A 454 0.46 -31.20 -22.77
CA MET A 454 -0.36 -30.24 -22.03
C MET A 454 -1.05 -29.28 -22.99
N HIS A 455 -2.31 -28.99 -22.75
CA HIS A 455 -3.04 -27.92 -23.41
C HIS A 455 -2.65 -26.59 -22.81
N LEU A 456 -2.33 -25.62 -23.68
CA LEU A 456 -2.00 -24.25 -23.30
C LEU A 456 -3.15 -23.34 -23.73
N ARG A 457 -3.60 -22.50 -22.81
CA ARG A 457 -4.48 -21.37 -23.13
C ARG A 457 -3.77 -20.08 -22.73
N TYR A 458 -3.91 -19.01 -23.52
CA TYR A 458 -3.23 -17.75 -23.23
C TYR A 458 -4.10 -16.51 -23.46
N TYR A 459 -3.77 -15.45 -22.73
CA TYR A 459 -4.19 -14.07 -22.96
C TYR A 459 -2.95 -13.17 -22.89
N ALA A 460 -2.94 -12.11 -23.70
CA ALA A 460 -1.86 -11.14 -23.69
C ALA A 460 -2.36 -9.75 -24.02
N GLN A 461 -1.83 -8.71 -23.39
CA GLN A 461 -2.18 -7.32 -23.68
C GLN A 461 -1.11 -6.68 -24.55
N LYS A 462 -1.50 -5.91 -25.57
CA LYS A 462 -0.54 -5.18 -26.42
C LYS A 462 -0.04 -3.91 -25.74
N GLU A 463 1.21 -3.51 -25.98
CA GLU A 463 1.76 -2.22 -25.50
C GLU A 463 1.23 -1.02 -26.28
N SER A 464 0.91 -1.17 -27.56
CA SER A 464 0.61 -0.03 -28.43
C SER A 464 -0.74 0.63 -28.16
N ASP A 465 -1.73 -0.16 -27.76
CA ASP A 465 -3.13 0.25 -27.61
C ASP A 465 -3.79 -0.37 -26.37
N SER A 466 -3.03 -1.10 -25.54
CA SER A 466 -3.52 -1.80 -24.35
C SER A 466 -4.67 -2.78 -24.65
N GLU A 467 -4.82 -3.22 -25.91
CA GLU A 467 -5.87 -4.18 -26.31
C GLU A 467 -5.52 -5.59 -25.81
N CYS A 468 -6.49 -6.24 -25.16
CA CYS A 468 -6.35 -7.63 -24.70
C CYS A 468 -6.62 -8.61 -25.86
N VAL A 469 -5.64 -9.45 -26.14
CA VAL A 469 -5.64 -10.50 -27.16
C VAL A 469 -5.81 -11.85 -26.49
N GLY A 470 -6.91 -12.53 -26.80
CA GLY A 470 -7.22 -13.87 -26.28
C GLY A 470 -8.71 -14.16 -26.26
N PRO A 471 -9.13 -15.38 -25.86
CA PRO A 471 -8.26 -16.52 -25.59
C PRO A 471 -7.60 -17.05 -26.86
N GLY A 472 -6.31 -17.37 -26.78
CA GLY A 472 -5.60 -18.19 -27.77
C GLY A 472 -5.30 -19.58 -27.22
N ASP A 473 -5.18 -20.55 -28.12
CA ASP A 473 -4.99 -21.96 -27.79
C ASP A 473 -3.61 -22.45 -28.27
N GLY A 474 -3.07 -23.45 -27.59
CA GLY A 474 -1.78 -24.05 -27.90
C GLY A 474 -1.58 -25.40 -27.23
N ILE A 475 -0.42 -25.99 -27.48
CA ILE A 475 0.01 -27.28 -26.95
C ILE A 475 1.46 -27.17 -26.49
N VAL A 476 1.76 -27.74 -25.33
CA VAL A 476 3.12 -27.91 -24.79
C VAL A 476 3.43 -29.40 -24.72
N ILE A 477 4.56 -29.81 -25.24
CA ILE A 477 5.05 -31.19 -25.20
C ILE A 477 6.35 -31.24 -24.39
N LEU A 478 6.38 -32.08 -23.37
CA LEU A 478 7.54 -32.34 -22.52
C LEU A 478 8.46 -33.36 -23.18
N LEU A 479 9.71 -32.97 -23.43
CA LEU A 479 10.75 -33.84 -24.00
C LEU A 479 11.72 -34.35 -22.90
N ASP A 480 12.33 -35.51 -23.14
CA ASP A 480 13.19 -36.24 -22.18
C ASP A 480 14.45 -35.49 -21.70
N ASN A 481 14.76 -34.31 -22.27
CA ASN A 481 15.94 -33.50 -21.97
C ASN A 481 15.61 -32.17 -21.27
N ASN A 482 14.54 -32.14 -20.46
CA ASN A 482 14.03 -30.93 -19.78
C ASN A 482 13.79 -29.75 -20.75
N THR A 483 13.38 -30.09 -21.97
CA THR A 483 12.97 -29.13 -23.00
C THR A 483 11.47 -29.23 -23.19
N ILE A 484 10.80 -28.09 -23.29
CA ILE A 484 9.39 -27.98 -23.64
C ILE A 484 9.27 -27.50 -25.08
N ASP A 485 8.53 -28.24 -25.89
CA ASP A 485 8.15 -27.86 -27.25
C ASP A 485 6.76 -27.22 -27.19
N VAL A 486 6.70 -25.92 -27.46
CA VAL A 486 5.47 -25.13 -27.32
C VAL A 486 5.00 -24.73 -28.72
N THR A 487 3.73 -24.98 -29.01
CA THR A 487 3.07 -24.54 -30.23
C THR A 487 1.83 -23.75 -29.87
N ILE A 488 1.75 -22.49 -30.33
CA ILE A 488 0.60 -21.61 -30.10
C ILE A 488 -0.09 -21.26 -31.43
N GLU A 489 -1.42 -21.19 -31.40
CA GLU A 489 -2.23 -20.68 -32.51
C GLU A 489 -2.59 -19.21 -32.26
N TYR A 490 -2.38 -18.36 -33.28
CA TYR A 490 -2.73 -16.94 -33.20
C TYR A 490 -3.42 -16.45 -34.49
N ARG A 491 -4.15 -15.34 -34.38
CA ARG A 491 -4.93 -14.75 -35.49
C ARG A 491 -4.60 -13.26 -35.64
N TYR A 492 -4.41 -12.82 -36.88
CA TYR A 492 -4.27 -11.40 -37.19
C TYR A 492 -5.65 -10.74 -37.28
N SER A 493 -5.80 -9.56 -36.66
CA SER A 493 -7.05 -8.77 -36.69
C SER A 493 -7.52 -8.41 -38.10
N LEU A 494 -6.59 -8.21 -39.04
CA LEU A 494 -6.89 -7.89 -40.44
C LEU A 494 -7.34 -9.10 -41.27
N VAL A 495 -7.06 -10.33 -40.82
CA VAL A 495 -7.42 -11.57 -41.55
C VAL A 495 -7.89 -12.67 -40.58
N PRO A 496 -9.05 -12.50 -39.90
CA PRO A 496 -9.47 -13.36 -38.78
C PRO A 496 -9.71 -14.83 -39.15
N LYS A 497 -9.87 -15.12 -40.46
CA LYS A 497 -10.14 -16.46 -40.99
C LYS A 497 -8.89 -17.32 -41.17
N PHE A 498 -7.70 -16.75 -41.12
CA PHE A 498 -6.44 -17.50 -41.24
C PHE A 498 -5.90 -17.83 -39.85
N ARG A 499 -5.73 -19.12 -39.57
CA ARG A 499 -5.04 -19.61 -38.37
C ARG A 499 -3.55 -19.70 -38.70
N ASN A 500 -2.74 -18.98 -37.94
CA ASN A 500 -1.28 -19.12 -38.00
C ASN A 500 -0.81 -19.83 -36.73
N THR A 501 0.24 -20.61 -36.86
CA THR A 501 0.87 -21.32 -35.74
C THR A 501 2.30 -20.87 -35.60
N MET A 502 2.76 -20.74 -34.36
CA MET A 502 4.15 -20.49 -34.01
C MET A 502 4.62 -21.59 -33.07
N SER A 503 5.80 -22.14 -33.33
CA SER A 503 6.41 -23.18 -32.52
C SER A 503 7.80 -22.76 -32.05
N PHE A 504 8.09 -22.99 -30.77
CA PHE A 504 9.35 -22.63 -30.13
C PHE A 504 9.72 -23.67 -29.06
N LYS A 505 11.03 -23.84 -28.81
CA LYS A 505 11.55 -24.87 -27.91
C LYS A 505 12.31 -24.23 -26.77
N TYR A 506 11.78 -24.30 -25.55
CA TYR A 506 12.46 -23.79 -24.37
C TYR A 506 13.14 -24.92 -23.61
N GLN A 507 14.41 -24.72 -23.30
CA GLN A 507 15.09 -25.46 -22.25
C GLN A 507 14.73 -24.84 -20.89
N VAL A 508 14.33 -25.65 -19.92
CA VAL A 508 14.06 -25.17 -18.57
C VAL A 508 15.38 -25.00 -17.83
N LEU A 509 15.76 -23.76 -17.52
CA LEU A 509 16.96 -23.45 -16.71
C LEU A 509 16.69 -23.65 -15.22
N TYR A 510 15.51 -23.23 -14.79
CA TYR A 510 15.05 -23.28 -13.41
C TYR A 510 13.53 -23.44 -13.38
N ILE A 511 13.01 -24.25 -12.45
CA ILE A 511 11.58 -24.30 -12.14
C ILE A 511 11.37 -24.71 -10.69
N ASP A 512 10.47 -24.03 -10.01
CA ASP A 512 9.88 -24.43 -8.73
C ASP A 512 8.34 -24.25 -8.80
N ASN A 513 7.66 -24.35 -7.66
CA ASN A 513 6.21 -24.19 -7.61
C ASN A 513 5.72 -22.75 -7.87
N GLN A 514 6.57 -21.75 -7.78
CA GLN A 514 6.25 -20.33 -7.93
C GLN A 514 6.85 -19.71 -9.20
N ARG A 515 8.01 -20.15 -9.68
CA ARG A 515 8.87 -19.44 -10.63
C ARG A 515 9.43 -20.42 -11.66
N ALA A 516 9.62 -19.95 -12.88
CA ALA A 516 10.31 -20.70 -13.93
C ALA A 516 11.18 -19.75 -14.77
N ALA A 517 12.36 -20.22 -15.14
CA ALA A 517 13.24 -19.55 -16.10
C ALA A 517 13.42 -20.46 -17.32
N LEU A 518 12.96 -19.98 -18.45
CA LEU A 518 12.96 -20.68 -19.74
C LEU A 518 13.99 -20.04 -20.66
N TYR A 519 14.79 -20.85 -21.32
CA TYR A 519 15.84 -20.40 -22.24
C TYR A 519 15.69 -21.05 -23.61
N TRP A 520 15.78 -20.27 -24.67
CA TRP A 520 15.76 -20.78 -26.03
C TRP A 520 16.96 -20.26 -26.81
N CYS A 521 17.83 -21.17 -27.23
CA CYS A 521 18.87 -20.86 -28.21
C CYS A 521 18.44 -21.31 -29.59
N TYR A 522 17.96 -20.39 -30.42
CA TYR A 522 17.46 -20.71 -31.76
C TYR A 522 18.52 -20.60 -32.86
N ARG A 523 19.68 -19.98 -32.58
CA ARG A 523 20.82 -19.99 -33.51
C ARG A 523 22.14 -20.17 -32.79
N ARG A 524 22.91 -21.20 -33.20
CA ARG A 524 24.27 -21.48 -32.69
C ARG A 524 25.35 -21.18 -33.75
N ALA A 525 26.51 -20.73 -33.29
CA ALA A 525 27.73 -20.61 -34.08
C ALA A 525 28.38 -21.99 -34.29
N GLY A 526 29.31 -22.08 -35.26
CA GLY A 526 30.02 -23.32 -35.57
C GLY A 526 30.90 -23.87 -34.43
N ASN A 527 31.18 -23.05 -33.41
CA ASN A 527 31.88 -23.43 -32.16
C ASN A 527 30.90 -23.89 -31.05
N GLY A 528 29.59 -23.94 -31.31
CA GLY A 528 28.55 -24.34 -30.36
C GLY A 528 27.96 -23.20 -29.54
N THR A 529 28.54 -22.00 -29.54
CA THR A 529 28.05 -20.85 -28.75
C THR A 529 26.72 -20.34 -29.31
N CYS A 530 25.82 -19.89 -28.43
CA CYS A 530 24.56 -19.34 -28.89
C CYS A 530 24.78 -17.92 -29.45
N ILE A 531 24.32 -17.66 -30.68
CA ILE A 531 24.36 -16.34 -31.33
C ILE A 531 23.05 -15.61 -31.10
N GLN A 532 21.92 -16.32 -31.17
CA GLN A 532 20.61 -15.75 -30.93
C GLN A 532 19.86 -16.61 -29.92
N HIS A 533 19.52 -15.97 -28.82
CA HIS A 533 18.87 -16.58 -27.68
C HIS A 533 17.75 -15.70 -27.16
N ASP A 534 16.90 -16.34 -26.38
CA ASP A 534 15.78 -15.72 -25.71
C ASP A 534 15.62 -16.35 -24.32
N VAL A 535 15.10 -15.56 -23.39
CA VAL A 535 14.73 -16.01 -22.05
C VAL A 535 13.35 -15.53 -21.72
N ASN A 536 12.57 -16.36 -21.04
CA ASN A 536 11.34 -15.94 -20.40
C ASN A 536 11.38 -16.33 -18.92
N LEU A 537 11.11 -15.35 -18.07
CA LEU A 537 10.86 -15.57 -16.65
C LEU A 537 9.35 -15.64 -16.46
N MET A 538 8.90 -16.72 -15.85
CA MET A 538 7.51 -16.95 -15.55
C MET A 538 7.33 -17.10 -14.05
N ILE A 539 6.16 -16.70 -13.57
CA ILE A 539 5.82 -16.72 -12.17
C ILE A 539 4.33 -17.07 -11.97
N ARG A 540 3.99 -17.69 -10.85
CA ARG A 540 2.60 -18.06 -10.51
C ARG A 540 1.81 -16.90 -9.91
N SER A 541 2.50 -15.93 -9.34
CA SER A 541 1.92 -14.70 -8.78
C SER A 541 1.94 -13.55 -9.78
N ARG A 542 1.10 -12.54 -9.54
CA ARG A 542 1.17 -11.26 -10.24
C ARG A 542 2.28 -10.35 -9.69
N HIS A 543 3.32 -10.94 -9.13
CA HIS A 543 4.39 -10.23 -8.45
C HIS A 543 5.65 -11.05 -8.52
N PHE A 544 6.77 -10.38 -8.79
CA PHE A 544 8.10 -10.93 -8.89
C PHE A 544 9.01 -10.19 -7.92
N SER A 545 9.33 -10.81 -6.79
CA SER A 545 10.07 -10.19 -5.70
C SER A 545 11.57 -10.08 -6.00
N HIS A 546 12.30 -9.30 -5.21
CA HIS A 546 13.76 -9.28 -5.30
C HIS A 546 14.38 -10.65 -4.97
N ASN A 547 13.77 -11.41 -4.06
CA ASN A 547 14.20 -12.77 -3.75
C ASN A 547 14.00 -13.70 -4.96
N ASP A 548 12.93 -13.48 -5.74
CA ASP A 548 12.66 -14.20 -6.97
C ASP A 548 13.75 -13.94 -8.01
N LEU A 549 14.15 -12.67 -8.13
CA LEU A 549 15.24 -12.28 -9.00
C LEU A 549 16.59 -12.85 -8.53
N SER A 550 16.92 -12.72 -7.24
CA SER A 550 18.20 -13.16 -6.68
C SER A 550 18.43 -14.66 -6.89
N MET A 551 17.36 -15.45 -6.84
CA MET A 551 17.38 -16.87 -7.14
C MET A 551 17.56 -17.18 -8.63
N VAL A 552 16.99 -16.39 -9.53
CA VAL A 552 17.07 -16.63 -10.98
C VAL A 552 18.37 -16.09 -11.60
N LEU A 553 18.97 -15.03 -11.03
CA LEU A 553 20.17 -14.37 -11.55
C LEU A 553 21.37 -15.30 -11.82
N PRO A 554 21.71 -16.29 -10.96
CA PRO A 554 22.78 -17.24 -11.24
C PRO A 554 22.57 -18.02 -12.53
N TYR A 555 21.33 -18.42 -12.84
CA TYR A 555 20.99 -19.17 -14.04
C TYR A 555 21.08 -18.30 -15.30
N LEU A 556 20.70 -17.03 -15.21
CA LEU A 556 20.90 -16.06 -16.30
C LEU A 556 22.38 -15.84 -16.59
N LYS A 557 23.21 -15.75 -15.55
CA LYS A 557 24.68 -15.68 -15.71
C LYS A 557 25.25 -16.92 -16.39
N MET A 558 24.70 -18.12 -16.17
CA MET A 558 25.15 -19.35 -16.86
C MET A 558 24.92 -19.30 -18.38
N VAL A 559 23.91 -18.57 -18.84
CA VAL A 559 23.60 -18.37 -20.26
C VAL A 559 24.04 -17.01 -20.79
N CYS A 560 24.84 -16.26 -20.01
CA CYS A 560 25.41 -14.96 -20.35
C CYS A 560 24.37 -13.88 -20.65
N ILE A 561 23.32 -13.84 -19.84
CA ILE A 561 22.29 -12.81 -19.86
C ILE A 561 22.45 -11.95 -18.61
N GLU A 562 22.60 -10.65 -18.84
CA GLU A 562 22.68 -9.66 -17.76
C GLU A 562 21.28 -9.23 -17.35
N LYS A 563 21.08 -8.91 -16.06
CA LYS A 563 19.81 -8.45 -15.51
C LYS A 563 19.25 -7.27 -16.33
N ASP A 564 20.10 -6.33 -16.67
CA ASP A 564 19.73 -5.06 -17.31
C ASP A 564 19.31 -5.23 -18.78
N SER A 565 19.51 -6.44 -19.33
CA SER A 565 19.02 -6.80 -20.67
C SER A 565 17.60 -7.37 -20.69
N LEU A 566 17.00 -7.59 -19.51
CA LEU A 566 15.64 -8.08 -19.37
C LEU A 566 14.64 -6.94 -19.52
N ARG A 567 13.54 -7.23 -20.21
CA ARG A 567 12.33 -6.41 -20.26
C ARG A 567 11.31 -6.97 -19.29
N TRP A 568 10.70 -6.12 -18.48
CA TRP A 568 9.71 -6.50 -17.48
C TRP A 568 8.28 -6.35 -18.01
N PHE A 569 7.42 -7.29 -17.65
CA PHE A 569 6.01 -7.32 -18.03
C PHE A 569 5.15 -6.73 -16.91
N ASP A 570 4.04 -6.10 -17.27
CA ASP A 570 3.02 -5.66 -16.33
C ASP A 570 2.22 -6.88 -15.82
N LEU A 571 2.57 -7.33 -14.62
CA LEU A 571 1.90 -8.43 -13.95
C LEU A 571 0.50 -8.07 -13.41
N HIS A 572 0.15 -6.78 -13.34
CA HIS A 572 -1.11 -6.28 -12.77
C HIS A 572 -2.23 -6.14 -13.81
N SER A 573 -1.92 -6.33 -15.09
CA SER A 573 -2.88 -6.27 -16.20
C SER A 573 -4.17 -7.04 -15.95
N GLN A 574 -5.31 -6.43 -16.30
CA GLN A 574 -6.63 -7.07 -16.21
C GLN A 574 -6.87 -8.13 -17.31
N CYS A 575 -6.00 -8.19 -18.31
CA CYS A 575 -6.12 -9.16 -19.41
C CYS A 575 -5.91 -10.60 -18.90
N GLY A 576 -6.87 -11.49 -19.15
CA GLY A 576 -6.83 -12.88 -18.66
C GLY A 576 -7.26 -13.07 -17.20
N SER A 577 -7.94 -12.10 -16.59
CA SER A 577 -8.50 -12.16 -15.23
C SER A 577 -9.39 -13.38 -14.96
N GLU A 578 -10.07 -13.89 -15.99
CA GLU A 578 -10.89 -15.12 -15.94
C GLU A 578 -10.07 -16.37 -15.65
N MET A 579 -8.78 -16.40 -16.06
CA MET A 579 -7.89 -17.53 -15.82
C MET A 579 -7.25 -17.48 -14.43
N SER A 580 -7.00 -16.28 -13.91
CA SER A 580 -6.31 -16.05 -12.64
C SER A 580 -7.14 -16.34 -11.38
N ALA A 581 -8.45 -16.55 -11.50
CA ALA A 581 -9.33 -16.89 -10.37
C ALA A 581 -9.10 -18.32 -9.80
N SER A 582 -8.11 -19.07 -10.30
CA SER A 582 -7.88 -20.49 -10.01
C SER A 582 -6.52 -20.82 -9.39
N THR A 583 -5.65 -19.85 -9.09
CA THR A 583 -4.32 -20.14 -8.53
C THR A 583 -4.39 -20.45 -7.03
N GLN A 584 -4.08 -21.71 -6.71
CA GLN A 584 -4.12 -22.40 -5.42
C GLN A 584 -3.13 -21.91 -4.33
N LEU A 585 -2.33 -20.86 -4.53
CA LEU A 585 -1.14 -20.60 -3.68
C LEU A 585 -1.00 -19.17 -3.15
N ARG A 586 -2.11 -18.41 -3.07
CA ARG A 586 -2.05 -17.03 -2.56
C ARG A 586 -3.25 -16.62 -1.70
N ARG A 587 -4.00 -17.59 -1.16
CA ARG A 587 -5.25 -17.31 -0.45
C ARG A 587 -5.07 -16.81 1.00
N ASP A 588 -3.86 -16.85 1.54
CA ASP A 588 -3.59 -16.41 2.92
C ASP A 588 -3.03 -14.99 3.07
N LEU A 589 -2.73 -14.31 1.97
CA LEU A 589 -2.20 -12.94 2.00
C LEU A 589 -3.18 -12.02 1.28
N ILE A 590 -3.83 -11.17 2.07
CA ILE A 590 -4.66 -10.03 1.65
C ILE A 590 -6.08 -10.45 1.21
N THR A 591 -6.91 -10.85 2.17
CA THR A 591 -8.35 -10.73 1.99
C THR A 591 -8.80 -9.45 2.68
N LEU A 592 -9.28 -8.47 1.90
CA LEU A 592 -10.13 -7.43 2.46
C LEU A 592 -11.23 -8.14 3.25
N SER A 593 -11.41 -7.80 4.54
CA SER A 593 -12.50 -8.41 5.30
C SER A 593 -13.82 -8.16 4.57
N HIS A 594 -14.80 -9.05 4.69
CA HIS A 594 -16.12 -8.80 4.07
C HIS A 594 -16.73 -7.47 4.55
N TYR A 595 -16.39 -7.02 5.75
CA TYR A 595 -16.71 -5.67 6.23
C TYR A 595 -16.02 -4.56 5.45
N ASP A 596 -14.76 -4.70 5.09
CA ASP A 596 -14.06 -3.72 4.24
C ASP A 596 -14.68 -3.68 2.85
N VAL A 597 -15.04 -4.84 2.29
CA VAL A 597 -15.69 -4.99 0.99
C VAL A 597 -17.08 -4.38 0.98
N LEU A 598 -17.85 -4.59 2.05
CA LEU A 598 -19.16 -3.97 2.21
C LEU A 598 -19.03 -2.48 2.53
N HIS A 599 -18.02 -2.06 3.30
CA HIS A 599 -17.68 -0.64 3.52
C HIS A 599 -17.30 0.02 2.19
N ILE A 600 -16.62 -0.67 1.27
CA ILE A 600 -16.40 -0.21 -0.11
C ILE A 600 -17.74 -0.07 -0.82
N LEU A 601 -18.58 -1.11 -0.81
CA LEU A 601 -19.86 -1.08 -1.52
C LEU A 601 -20.85 -0.03 -0.95
N ILE A 602 -20.72 0.32 0.34
CA ILE A 602 -21.59 1.27 1.05
C ILE A 602 -21.04 2.71 1.01
N ASN A 603 -19.71 2.89 1.06
CA ASN A 603 -19.08 4.22 1.14
C ASN A 603 -18.47 4.70 -0.18
N VAL A 604 -18.41 3.86 -1.22
CA VAL A 604 -18.13 4.36 -2.58
C VAL A 604 -19.26 5.31 -2.95
N GLN A 605 -18.89 6.57 -3.07
CA GLN A 605 -19.82 7.63 -3.42
C GLN A 605 -20.37 7.40 -4.83
N LYS A 606 -21.62 7.80 -5.04
CA LYS A 606 -22.16 7.93 -6.41
C LYS A 606 -21.21 8.83 -7.23
N PRO A 607 -21.07 8.62 -8.54
CA PRO A 607 -20.23 9.46 -9.39
C PRO A 607 -20.55 10.95 -9.20
N GLN A 608 -19.60 11.68 -8.63
CA GLN A 608 -19.68 13.09 -8.32
C GLN A 608 -18.57 13.80 -9.08
N CYS A 609 -18.92 14.40 -10.21
CA CYS A 609 -17.94 15.09 -11.05
C CYS A 609 -17.66 16.52 -10.59
N LEU A 610 -18.47 17.07 -9.67
CA LEU A 610 -18.30 18.41 -9.11
C LEU A 610 -17.46 18.33 -7.84
N VAL A 611 -16.44 19.19 -7.75
CA VAL A 611 -15.46 19.15 -6.65
C VAL A 611 -16.09 19.34 -5.27
N GLN A 612 -17.18 20.13 -5.21
CA GLN A 612 -17.89 20.42 -3.96
C GLN A 612 -18.73 19.26 -3.43
N GLU A 613 -19.05 18.29 -4.28
CA GLU A 613 -19.86 17.13 -3.90
C GLU A 613 -19.00 16.03 -3.30
N VAL A 614 -17.76 15.87 -3.79
CA VAL A 614 -16.80 14.85 -3.37
C VAL A 614 -16.43 15.01 -1.90
N LYS A 615 -16.63 13.95 -1.10
CA LYS A 615 -16.25 13.92 0.32
C LYS A 615 -15.16 12.90 0.59
N GLY A 616 -14.24 13.18 1.49
CA GLY A 616 -13.27 12.22 1.99
C GLY A 616 -13.77 11.49 3.24
N VAL A 617 -13.33 10.24 3.38
CA VAL A 617 -13.47 9.44 4.59
C VAL A 617 -12.30 9.70 5.54
N ARG A 618 -12.52 9.51 6.84
CA ARG A 618 -11.47 9.67 7.84
C ARG A 618 -10.49 8.51 7.78
N ALA A 619 -9.22 8.80 7.55
CA ALA A 619 -8.11 7.89 7.73
C ALA A 619 -7.44 8.17 9.07
N ASP A 620 -7.49 7.22 10.01
CA ASP A 620 -6.83 7.34 11.30
C ASP A 620 -5.31 7.31 11.12
N LEU A 621 -4.66 8.46 11.34
CA LEU A 621 -3.20 8.60 11.18
C LEU A 621 -2.41 7.66 12.07
N GLY A 622 -2.90 7.34 13.28
CA GLY A 622 -2.24 6.39 14.19
C GLY A 622 -2.34 4.96 13.66
N ALA A 623 -3.44 4.62 12.99
CA ALA A 623 -3.58 3.32 12.33
C ALA A 623 -2.67 3.20 11.11
N ILE A 624 -2.52 4.27 10.31
CA ILE A 624 -1.59 4.30 9.16
C ILE A 624 -0.15 4.09 9.63
N GLU A 625 0.26 4.73 10.73
CA GLU A 625 1.61 4.55 11.30
C GLU A 625 1.84 3.09 11.77
N LYS A 626 0.88 2.51 12.50
CA LYS A 626 0.97 1.12 12.96
C LYS A 626 1.04 0.11 11.81
N ALA A 627 0.34 0.39 10.72
CA ALA A 627 0.39 -0.42 9.49
C ALA A 627 1.80 -0.43 8.85
N GLY A 628 2.63 0.58 9.13
CA GLY A 628 4.04 0.59 8.77
C GLY A 628 4.32 1.21 7.40
N THR A 629 4.91 0.42 6.50
CA THR A 629 5.33 0.88 5.18
C THR A 629 4.16 0.79 4.20
N TRP A 630 4.03 1.81 3.35
CA TRP A 630 3.00 1.91 2.32
C TRP A 630 3.64 2.13 0.96
N PHE A 631 3.15 1.43 -0.04
CA PHE A 631 3.63 1.42 -1.40
C PHE A 631 2.62 2.10 -2.31
N LEU A 632 3.08 2.90 -3.26
CA LEU A 632 2.26 3.37 -4.35
C LEU A 632 2.11 2.23 -5.36
N MET A 633 0.87 1.89 -5.68
CA MET A 633 0.52 0.76 -6.55
C MET A 633 0.02 1.19 -7.91
N ALA A 634 -0.70 2.32 -7.92
CA ALA A 634 -1.21 2.93 -9.13
C ALA A 634 -1.37 4.42 -8.92
N ARG A 635 -1.26 5.18 -10.01
CA ARG A 635 -1.47 6.62 -10.00
C ARG A 635 -2.11 7.11 -11.29
N PHE A 636 -2.79 8.24 -11.20
CA PHE A 636 -3.14 9.08 -12.33
C PHE A 636 -2.93 10.51 -11.86
N ASP A 637 -2.00 11.23 -12.48
CA ASP A 637 -1.78 12.65 -12.21
C ASP A 637 -1.22 13.33 -13.44
N GLU A 638 -1.48 14.63 -13.56
CA GLU A 638 -1.00 15.47 -14.65
C GLU A 638 0.23 16.30 -14.22
N MET A 639 1.03 15.77 -13.29
CA MET A 639 2.23 16.46 -12.80
C MET A 639 3.37 16.39 -13.83
N ALA A 640 4.32 17.32 -13.73
CA ALA A 640 5.44 17.42 -14.67
C ALA A 640 6.39 16.20 -14.65
N LEU A 641 6.45 15.46 -13.53
CA LEU A 641 7.31 14.30 -13.35
C LEU A 641 6.49 13.01 -13.37
N ASP A 642 6.95 12.04 -14.14
CA ASP A 642 6.42 10.69 -14.12
C ASP A 642 7.02 9.88 -12.97
N THR A 643 6.17 9.43 -12.05
CA THR A 643 6.55 8.59 -10.92
C THR A 643 6.46 7.12 -11.30
N TYR A 644 7.57 6.41 -11.17
CA TYR A 644 7.68 4.98 -11.51
C TYR A 644 7.55 4.08 -10.29
N ALA A 645 8.14 4.49 -9.17
CA ALA A 645 8.04 3.79 -7.90
C ALA A 645 7.95 4.81 -6.76
N MET A 646 7.12 4.53 -5.75
CA MET A 646 7.07 5.35 -4.55
C MET A 646 6.76 4.47 -3.34
N VAL A 647 7.52 4.67 -2.27
CA VAL A 647 7.28 4.04 -0.97
C VAL A 647 7.28 5.12 0.10
N MET A 648 6.38 4.98 1.07
CA MET A 648 6.18 5.97 2.12
C MET A 648 5.99 5.33 3.49
N ARG A 649 6.32 6.09 4.53
CA ARG A 649 6.06 5.75 5.92
C ARG A 649 5.56 7.00 6.64
N LEU A 650 4.43 6.86 7.32
CA LEU A 650 3.84 7.91 8.12
C LEU A 650 4.22 7.71 9.59
N THR A 651 4.49 8.80 10.30
CA THR A 651 4.78 8.82 11.73
C THR A 651 3.84 9.82 12.38
N ALA A 652 2.87 9.34 13.17
CA ALA A 652 1.92 10.22 13.82
C ALA A 652 2.60 10.97 14.96
N VAL A 653 2.29 12.27 15.07
CA VAL A 653 2.76 13.13 16.17
C VAL A 653 1.59 13.45 17.09
N SER A 654 0.40 13.59 16.54
CA SER A 654 -0.86 13.70 17.29
C SER A 654 -1.99 13.01 16.54
N ASN A 655 -3.20 13.02 17.10
CA ASN A 655 -4.39 12.45 16.46
C ASN A 655 -4.75 13.13 15.12
N THR A 656 -4.24 14.33 14.85
CA THR A 656 -4.55 15.10 13.63
C THR A 656 -3.32 15.57 12.88
N THR A 657 -2.11 15.24 13.32
CA THR A 657 -0.87 15.63 12.64
C THR A 657 0.12 14.49 12.56
N ALA A 658 0.81 14.39 11.43
CA ALA A 658 1.82 13.37 11.19
C ALA A 658 2.94 13.89 10.28
N VAL A 659 4.06 13.16 10.23
CA VAL A 659 5.13 13.38 9.26
C VAL A 659 5.18 12.18 8.32
N LEU A 660 5.04 12.42 7.03
CA LEU A 660 5.14 11.43 5.96
C LEU A 660 6.52 11.53 5.32
N ARG A 661 7.30 10.46 5.43
CA ARG A 661 8.57 10.32 4.72
C ARG A 661 8.37 9.39 3.54
N LEU A 662 8.83 9.78 2.35
CA LEU A 662 8.73 8.94 1.16
C LEU A 662 10.01 8.94 0.34
N PHE A 663 10.25 7.81 -0.34
CA PHE A 663 11.19 7.68 -1.43
C PHE A 663 10.42 7.55 -2.73
N GLN A 664 10.89 8.25 -3.75
CA GLN A 664 10.23 8.34 -5.05
C GLN A 664 11.26 8.21 -6.16
N SER A 665 11.02 7.28 -7.08
CA SER A 665 11.68 7.22 -8.38
C SER A 665 10.82 7.98 -9.39
N ALA A 666 11.37 9.03 -9.99
CA ALA A 666 10.65 9.82 -10.98
C ALA A 666 11.57 10.41 -12.06
N ALA A 667 11.01 10.66 -13.25
CA ALA A 667 11.70 11.32 -14.37
C ALA A 667 10.80 12.33 -15.07
N LEU A 668 11.39 13.33 -15.75
CA LEU A 668 10.65 14.10 -16.75
C LEU A 668 10.45 13.22 -17.99
N PRO A 669 9.36 13.40 -18.76
CA PRO A 669 9.18 12.67 -20.01
C PRO A 669 10.40 12.79 -20.94
N GLY A 670 11.12 11.69 -21.15
CA GLY A 670 12.33 11.63 -21.99
C GLY A 670 13.67 11.85 -21.29
N GLU A 671 13.70 12.09 -19.98
CA GLU A 671 14.90 12.23 -19.15
C GLU A 671 15.19 10.95 -18.33
N PRO A 672 16.43 10.74 -17.81
CA PRO A 672 16.74 9.58 -16.97
C PRO A 672 16.06 9.64 -15.60
N LEU A 673 15.81 8.46 -15.01
CA LEU A 673 15.26 8.30 -13.66
C LEU A 673 16.14 8.97 -12.60
N ALA A 674 15.49 9.68 -11.68
CA ALA A 674 16.13 10.31 -10.53
C ALA A 674 15.47 9.87 -9.22
N CYS A 675 16.30 9.71 -8.19
CA CYS A 675 15.86 9.28 -6.86
C CYS A 675 15.61 10.49 -5.96
N PHE A 676 14.40 10.60 -5.43
CA PHE A 676 14.00 11.66 -4.52
C PHE A 676 13.67 11.09 -3.14
N THR A 677 14.20 11.73 -2.09
CA THR A 677 13.69 11.57 -0.73
C THR A 677 12.89 12.81 -0.37
N ARG A 678 11.62 12.64 0.02
CA ARG A 678 10.76 13.76 0.38
C ARG A 678 10.15 13.56 1.76
N VAL A 679 9.95 14.66 2.47
CA VAL A 679 9.28 14.68 3.77
C VAL A 679 8.16 15.70 3.72
N PHE A 680 6.97 15.28 4.11
CA PHE A 680 5.77 16.09 4.15
C PHE A 680 5.23 16.11 5.56
N THR A 681 4.71 17.25 5.96
CA THR A 681 3.94 17.36 7.19
C THR A 681 2.45 17.27 6.85
N VAL A 682 1.73 16.35 7.48
CA VAL A 682 0.32 16.04 7.22
C VAL A 682 -0.54 16.62 8.34
N ARG A 683 -1.63 17.31 7.98
CA ARG A 683 -2.64 17.82 8.92
C ARG A 683 -4.04 17.36 8.51
N GLU A 684 -4.74 16.66 9.40
CA GLU A 684 -6.15 16.30 9.26
C GLU A 684 -7.04 17.52 9.54
N LEU A 685 -8.00 17.75 8.65
CA LEU A 685 -9.06 18.75 8.78
C LEU A 685 -10.43 18.10 8.55
N LYS A 686 -11.44 18.64 9.22
CA LYS A 686 -12.82 18.13 9.18
C LYS A 686 -13.81 19.25 8.92
N ASN A 687 -14.71 19.05 7.95
CA ASN A 687 -15.84 19.93 7.71
C ASN A 687 -17.14 19.12 7.62
N GLY A 688 -17.89 19.03 8.71
CA GLY A 688 -19.09 18.19 8.78
C GLY A 688 -18.75 16.71 8.68
N THR A 689 -19.13 16.06 7.57
CA THR A 689 -18.81 14.66 7.26
C THR A 689 -17.66 14.50 6.27
N ASP A 690 -17.10 15.61 5.75
CA ASP A 690 -15.95 15.61 4.84
C ASP A 690 -14.64 15.68 5.65
N PHE A 691 -13.75 14.73 5.40
CA PHE A 691 -12.38 14.71 5.94
C PHE A 691 -11.38 14.94 4.81
N PHE A 692 -10.45 15.86 5.03
CA PHE A 692 -9.39 16.16 4.08
C PHE A 692 -8.07 16.42 4.81
N TYR A 693 -6.97 16.21 4.09
CA TYR A 693 -5.62 16.19 4.63
C TYR A 693 -4.77 17.18 3.85
N GLU A 694 -4.15 18.11 4.56
CA GLU A 694 -3.17 19.02 3.99
C GLU A 694 -1.77 18.41 4.12
N LEU A 695 -1.10 18.24 2.99
CA LEU A 695 0.32 17.88 2.90
C LEU A 695 1.12 19.14 2.67
N HIS A 696 2.05 19.44 3.57
CA HIS A 696 2.94 20.58 3.49
C HIS A 696 4.33 20.07 3.13
N PHE A 697 4.81 20.45 1.94
CA PHE A 697 6.15 20.10 1.46
C PHE A 697 7.20 20.93 2.20
N GLU A 698 8.20 20.30 2.82
CA GLU A 698 9.28 21.01 3.51
C GLU A 698 8.75 22.19 4.35
N ALA A 699 7.76 21.94 5.21
CA ALA A 699 7.02 22.99 5.91
C ALA A 699 7.95 23.97 6.65
N SER A 700 9.13 23.48 7.07
CA SER A 700 10.18 24.23 7.74
C SER A 700 11.20 24.96 6.86
N THR A 701 11.12 24.83 5.52
CA THR A 701 12.06 25.45 4.58
C THR A 701 11.40 26.17 3.39
N LYS A 702 12.21 26.54 2.39
CA LYS A 702 12.03 27.71 1.52
C LYS A 702 10.80 27.68 0.60
N ASN A 703 10.21 26.51 0.36
CA ASN A 703 9.21 26.26 -0.69
C ASN A 703 7.99 25.50 -0.15
N SER A 704 7.39 25.92 0.98
CA SER A 704 6.20 25.23 1.50
C SER A 704 4.99 25.41 0.58
N THR A 705 4.81 24.44 -0.31
CA THR A 705 3.59 24.24 -1.09
C THR A 705 2.67 23.31 -0.31
N THR A 706 1.41 23.69 -0.18
CA THR A 706 0.38 22.86 0.44
C THR A 706 -0.43 22.15 -0.64
N MET A 707 -0.63 20.84 -0.47
CA MET A 707 -1.44 20.00 -1.35
C MET A 707 -2.55 19.35 -0.54
N ILE A 708 -3.79 19.39 -1.03
CA ILE A 708 -4.94 18.85 -0.30
C ILE A 708 -5.33 17.50 -0.91
N PHE A 709 -5.45 16.49 -0.05
CA PHE A 709 -5.92 15.17 -0.43
C PHE A 709 -7.16 14.76 0.37
N ARG A 710 -8.00 13.96 -0.26
CA ARG A 710 -9.11 13.24 0.38
C ARG A 710 -8.87 11.76 0.21
N PHE A 711 -9.01 11.00 1.28
CA PHE A 711 -9.18 9.56 1.14
C PHE A 711 -10.60 9.35 0.61
N LEU A 712 -10.73 8.93 -0.64
CA LEU A 712 -12.02 8.46 -1.16
C LEU A 712 -12.37 7.10 -0.57
N PHE A 713 -11.32 6.33 -0.27
CA PHE A 713 -11.40 5.03 0.36
C PHE A 713 -10.17 4.83 1.25
N PHE A 714 -10.36 4.20 2.40
CA PHE A 714 -9.27 3.79 3.27
C PHE A 714 -9.72 2.62 4.14
N ASN A 715 -8.90 1.55 4.19
CA ASN A 715 -9.16 0.38 5.02
C ASN A 715 -7.88 -0.23 5.63
N ARG A 716 -6.95 0.61 6.14
CA ARG A 716 -5.68 0.20 6.80
C ARG A 716 -4.72 -0.72 6.00
N HIS A 717 -5.17 -1.33 4.90
CA HIS A 717 -4.40 -2.09 3.92
C HIS A 717 -4.29 -1.34 2.61
N VAL A 718 -5.36 -0.68 2.18
CA VAL A 718 -5.42 0.12 0.95
C VAL A 718 -5.98 1.51 1.25
N GLY A 719 -5.43 2.51 0.59
CA GLY A 719 -5.94 3.88 0.57
C GLY A 719 -6.03 4.38 -0.86
N VAL A 720 -7.16 4.97 -1.23
CA VAL A 720 -7.31 5.71 -2.49
C VAL A 720 -7.40 7.18 -2.17
N LEU A 721 -6.35 7.91 -2.51
CA LEU A 721 -6.24 9.34 -2.32
C LEU A 721 -6.66 10.05 -3.61
N TYR A 722 -7.43 11.11 -3.44
CA TYR A 722 -7.83 12.01 -4.51
C TYR A 722 -7.45 13.44 -4.17
N SER A 723 -6.89 14.13 -5.14
CA SER A 723 -6.68 15.56 -5.13
C SER A 723 -7.21 16.16 -6.42
N CYS A 724 -7.82 17.32 -6.29
CA CYS A 724 -8.09 18.19 -7.42
C CYS A 724 -7.04 19.30 -7.39
N LEU A 725 -6.34 19.53 -8.49
CA LEU A 725 -5.27 20.53 -8.64
C LEU A 725 -5.80 21.83 -9.28
N SER A 726 -6.84 21.74 -10.11
CA SER A 726 -7.46 22.91 -10.75
C SER A 726 -8.97 22.73 -10.92
N ILE A 727 -9.77 23.78 -10.68
CA ILE A 727 -11.24 23.78 -10.85
C ILE A 727 -11.64 24.64 -12.04
N SER A 728 -12.48 24.07 -12.88
CA SER A 728 -13.10 24.72 -14.02
C SER A 728 -14.18 25.74 -13.60
N ALA A 729 -14.57 26.64 -14.50
CA ALA A 729 -15.62 27.62 -14.23
C ALA A 729 -17.00 26.98 -13.94
N ASP A 730 -17.22 25.76 -14.44
CA ASP A 730 -18.38 24.91 -14.24
C ASP A 730 -18.29 24.04 -12.97
N GLY A 731 -17.24 24.21 -12.14
CA GLY A 731 -17.10 23.55 -10.85
C GLY A 731 -16.58 22.11 -10.90
N LYS A 732 -16.12 21.66 -12.08
CA LYS A 732 -15.47 20.36 -12.27
C LYS A 732 -13.98 20.47 -12.01
N CYS A 733 -13.34 19.34 -11.76
CA CYS A 733 -11.89 19.32 -11.66
C CYS A 733 -11.26 19.19 -13.05
N ASP A 734 -10.47 20.18 -13.45
CA ASP A 734 -9.71 20.21 -14.70
C ASP A 734 -8.46 19.32 -14.59
N GLU A 735 -7.66 19.51 -13.54
CA GLU A 735 -6.44 18.74 -13.28
C GLU A 735 -6.64 17.87 -12.03
N ARG A 736 -6.55 16.55 -12.17
CA ARG A 736 -6.85 15.58 -11.10
C ARG A 736 -5.63 14.74 -10.78
N ALA A 737 -5.50 14.36 -9.51
CA ALA A 737 -4.55 13.36 -9.07
C ALA A 737 -5.27 12.27 -8.25
N ILE A 738 -5.08 11.02 -8.63
CA ILE A 738 -5.52 9.83 -7.90
C ILE A 738 -4.28 9.00 -7.58
N TYR A 739 -4.10 8.67 -6.31
CA TYR A 739 -3.03 7.80 -5.85
C TYR A 739 -3.61 6.61 -5.12
N VAL A 740 -3.11 5.42 -5.44
CA VAL A 740 -3.50 4.18 -4.79
C VAL A 740 -2.33 3.68 -3.98
N ILE A 741 -2.52 3.64 -2.67
CA ILE A 741 -1.50 3.18 -1.73
C ILE A 741 -1.93 1.84 -1.13
N SER A 742 -0.98 0.93 -0.94
CA SER A 742 -1.19 -0.34 -0.26
C SER A 742 -0.11 -0.59 0.77
N ARG A 743 -0.44 -1.27 1.88
CA ARG A 743 0.54 -1.80 2.83
C ARG A 743 1.36 -2.94 2.21
N HIS A 744 0.81 -3.57 1.19
CA HIS A 744 1.39 -4.75 0.57
C HIS A 744 2.05 -4.38 -0.75
N GLU A 745 3.05 -5.15 -1.13
CA GLU A 745 3.78 -4.98 -2.40
C GLU A 745 2.96 -5.41 -3.63
N THR A 746 1.70 -5.82 -3.42
CA THR A 746 0.78 -6.24 -4.47
C THR A 746 -0.64 -5.84 -4.15
N ILE A 747 -1.41 -5.56 -5.20
CA ILE A 747 -2.85 -5.35 -5.14
C ILE A 747 -3.58 -6.62 -5.60
N ASP A 748 -4.60 -7.06 -4.85
CA ASP A 748 -5.48 -8.16 -5.27
C ASP A 748 -6.53 -7.71 -6.30
N HIS A 749 -7.12 -8.66 -7.04
CA HIS A 749 -8.21 -8.41 -7.96
C HIS A 749 -9.42 -7.73 -7.30
N ALA A 750 -9.69 -8.03 -6.04
CA ALA A 750 -10.65 -7.31 -5.21
C ALA A 750 -10.38 -5.81 -5.19
N GLU A 751 -9.15 -5.44 -4.85
CA GLU A 751 -8.69 -4.08 -4.69
C GLU A 751 -8.64 -3.35 -6.04
N LEU A 752 -8.27 -4.03 -7.14
CA LEU A 752 -8.37 -3.48 -8.51
C LEU A 752 -9.82 -3.08 -8.88
N ILE A 753 -10.82 -3.84 -8.42
CA ILE A 753 -12.24 -3.51 -8.64
C ILE A 753 -12.66 -2.30 -7.79
N VAL A 754 -12.11 -2.15 -6.57
CA VAL A 754 -12.28 -0.94 -5.75
C VAL A 754 -11.77 0.28 -6.49
N LEU A 755 -10.60 0.18 -7.13
CA LEU A 755 -10.04 1.26 -7.94
C LEU A 755 -10.94 1.65 -9.09
N GLU A 756 -11.52 0.65 -9.78
CA GLU A 756 -12.46 0.91 -10.87
C GLU A 756 -13.68 1.70 -10.38
N LYS A 757 -14.27 1.29 -9.26
CA LYS A 757 -15.44 1.95 -8.68
C LYS A 757 -15.11 3.34 -8.11
N VAL A 758 -14.00 3.49 -7.40
CA VAL A 758 -13.58 4.76 -6.78
C VAL A 758 -13.11 5.78 -7.82
N ALA A 759 -12.38 5.36 -8.85
CA ALA A 759 -11.97 6.27 -9.95
C ALA A 759 -13.20 6.78 -10.72
N LYS A 760 -14.18 5.90 -10.98
CA LYS A 760 -15.48 6.30 -11.56
C LYS A 760 -16.25 7.26 -10.66
N ALA A 761 -16.13 7.13 -9.33
CA ALA A 761 -16.78 8.02 -8.38
C ALA A 761 -16.34 9.49 -8.53
N VAL A 762 -15.11 9.73 -8.99
CA VAL A 762 -14.58 11.07 -9.30
C VAL A 762 -14.44 11.32 -10.81
N CYS A 763 -15.20 10.58 -11.62
CA CYS A 763 -15.31 10.75 -13.06
C CYS A 763 -13.96 10.65 -13.81
N VAL A 764 -13.06 9.79 -13.33
CA VAL A 764 -11.81 9.41 -13.99
C VAL A 764 -11.99 8.02 -14.60
N ASP A 765 -11.55 7.84 -15.85
CA ASP A 765 -11.55 6.52 -16.49
C ASP A 765 -10.51 5.62 -15.81
N PRO A 766 -10.88 4.47 -15.23
CA PRO A 766 -9.91 3.57 -14.61
C PRO A 766 -8.76 3.15 -15.53
N ARG A 767 -8.95 3.19 -16.85
CA ARG A 767 -7.91 2.85 -17.85
C ARG A 767 -6.75 3.84 -17.89
N VAL A 768 -6.92 5.05 -17.35
CA VAL A 768 -5.84 6.05 -17.29
C VAL A 768 -4.99 5.92 -16.03
N LEU A 769 -5.33 5.01 -15.11
CA LEU A 769 -4.48 4.70 -13.97
C LEU A 769 -3.27 3.88 -14.43
N TYR A 770 -2.08 4.44 -14.24
CA TYR A 770 -0.82 3.77 -14.51
C TYR A 770 -0.40 2.98 -13.27
N HIS A 771 -0.05 1.71 -13.46
CA HIS A 771 0.58 0.91 -12.41
C HIS A 771 2.00 1.38 -12.17
N THR A 772 2.39 1.43 -10.90
CA THR A 772 3.74 1.79 -10.47
C THR A 772 4.43 0.55 -9.92
N ASP A 773 5.74 0.48 -10.11
CA ASP A 773 6.55 -0.57 -9.54
C ASP A 773 6.72 -0.36 -8.04
N THR A 774 6.76 -1.46 -7.29
CA THR A 774 7.04 -1.43 -5.85
C THR A 774 8.51 -1.31 -5.53
N PHE A 775 9.34 -1.75 -6.47
CA PHE A 775 10.80 -1.73 -6.38
C PHE A 775 11.41 -1.14 -7.65
N ASP A 776 12.45 -0.35 -7.46
CA ASP A 776 13.28 0.21 -8.53
C ASP A 776 14.70 0.46 -7.99
N GLU A 777 15.65 0.90 -8.83
CA GLU A 777 17.01 1.27 -8.43
C GLU A 777 17.04 2.27 -7.26
N CYS A 778 16.06 3.19 -7.21
CA CYS A 778 15.90 4.17 -6.15
C CYS A 778 15.17 3.63 -4.90
N VAL A 779 14.38 2.56 -5.05
CA VAL A 779 13.43 2.04 -4.06
C VAL A 779 13.72 0.55 -3.88
N TYR A 780 14.90 0.24 -3.34
CA TYR A 780 15.38 -1.13 -3.18
C TYR A 780 15.38 -1.60 -1.72
N ASP A 781 15.59 -0.68 -0.77
CA ASP A 781 15.69 -0.99 0.67
C ASP A 781 14.74 -0.12 1.49
N HIS A 782 13.53 -0.64 1.74
CA HIS A 782 12.52 0.03 2.54
C HIS A 782 12.89 0.13 4.03
N ALA A 783 13.92 -0.58 4.50
CA ALA A 783 14.41 -0.43 5.88
C ALA A 783 14.92 0.99 6.14
N GLN A 784 15.40 1.70 5.11
CA GLN A 784 15.86 3.09 5.20
C GLN A 784 14.74 4.10 5.45
N LEU A 785 13.47 3.73 5.23
CA LEU A 785 12.31 4.54 5.64
C LEU A 785 12.17 4.55 7.16
N ARG A 786 12.60 3.49 7.86
CA ARG A 786 12.59 3.47 9.32
C ARG A 786 13.70 4.38 9.82
N PRO A 787 13.40 5.33 10.72
CA PRO A 787 14.46 6.04 11.41
C PRO A 787 15.29 5.03 12.22
N PRO A 788 16.63 5.04 12.13
CA PRO A 788 17.47 4.15 12.93
C PRO A 788 17.26 4.41 14.43
N PHE A 789 17.50 3.39 15.26
CA PHE A 789 17.42 3.57 16.71
C PHE A 789 18.41 4.64 17.16
N CYS A 790 17.97 5.52 18.06
CA CYS A 790 18.79 6.61 18.60
C CYS A 790 20.15 6.15 19.15
N SER A 791 20.22 4.92 19.67
CA SER A 791 21.41 4.29 20.24
C SER A 791 22.42 3.78 19.20
N SER A 792 22.02 3.68 17.92
CA SER A 792 22.80 3.06 16.84
C SER A 792 23.46 4.06 15.88
N ILE A 793 23.16 5.36 16.00
CA ILE A 793 23.63 6.40 15.08
C ILE A 793 24.86 7.09 15.70
N GLU A 794 26.03 6.92 15.08
CA GLU A 794 27.18 7.78 15.38
C GLU A 794 26.93 9.18 14.77
N VAL A 795 27.20 10.24 15.53
CA VAL A 795 26.96 11.64 15.08
C VAL A 795 27.73 11.95 13.78
N ASP A 796 28.88 11.30 13.60
CA ASP A 796 29.74 11.41 12.42
C ASP A 796 29.26 10.52 11.24
N SER A 797 28.42 9.51 11.47
CA SER A 797 27.84 8.65 10.44
C SER A 797 26.50 9.16 9.90
N SER A 798 26.08 10.35 10.33
CA SER A 798 24.81 10.93 9.92
C SER A 798 24.82 11.29 8.43
N ILE A 799 23.87 10.74 7.66
CA ILE A 799 23.80 10.81 6.19
C ILE A 799 23.44 12.23 5.69
N ALA A 800 23.30 13.22 6.58
CA ALA A 800 23.04 14.58 6.17
C ALA A 800 24.23 15.15 5.40
N GLU A 801 23.96 15.67 4.20
CA GLU A 801 24.90 16.48 3.46
C GLU A 801 25.02 17.85 4.14
N TRP A 802 26.24 18.16 4.59
CA TRP A 802 26.56 19.41 5.27
C TRP A 802 27.25 20.36 4.29
N GLU A 803 26.78 21.59 4.21
CA GLU A 803 27.38 22.62 3.36
C GLU A 803 27.78 23.87 4.15
N HIS A 804 28.74 24.59 3.60
CA HIS A 804 29.16 25.90 4.09
C HIS A 804 28.57 26.98 3.18
N LEU A 805 27.86 27.93 3.78
CA LEU A 805 27.30 29.08 3.07
C LEU A 805 28.26 30.26 3.09
N ASP A 806 28.28 31.04 2.01
CA ASP A 806 29.02 32.30 1.98
C ASP A 806 28.30 33.42 2.78
N SER A 807 29.00 34.52 3.06
CA SER A 807 28.44 35.61 3.86
C SER A 807 27.19 36.26 3.25
N LYS A 808 27.05 36.26 1.92
CA LYS A 808 25.86 36.82 1.24
C LYS A 808 24.68 35.87 1.39
N GLN A 809 24.89 34.58 1.21
CA GLN A 809 23.90 33.53 1.41
C GLN A 809 23.43 33.50 2.86
N ILE A 810 24.35 33.60 3.84
CA ILE A 810 24.03 33.69 5.26
C ILE A 810 23.16 34.92 5.55
N THR A 811 23.58 36.09 5.06
CA THR A 811 22.82 37.34 5.26
C THR A 811 21.42 37.24 4.65
N HIS A 812 21.28 36.57 3.51
CA HIS A 812 20.01 36.39 2.83
C HIS A 812 19.07 35.41 3.56
N VAL A 813 19.62 34.32 4.12
CA VAL A 813 18.83 33.23 4.76
C VAL A 813 18.54 33.48 6.24
N TYR A 814 19.50 34.03 7.00
CA TYR A 814 19.36 34.21 8.46
C TYR A 814 19.30 35.68 8.89
N GLY A 815 19.68 36.60 8.00
CA GLY A 815 19.77 38.02 8.35
C GLY A 815 20.71 38.26 9.54
N ARG A 816 20.38 39.26 10.36
CA ARG A 816 21.05 39.56 11.64
C ARG A 816 20.23 39.11 12.84
N LEU A 817 19.32 38.16 12.63
CA LEU A 817 18.40 37.68 13.66
C LEU A 817 19.13 36.78 14.66
N LYS A 818 18.57 36.73 15.87
CA LYS A 818 18.97 35.78 16.90
C LYS A 818 18.13 34.52 16.76
N TYR A 819 18.80 33.38 16.68
CA TYR A 819 18.18 32.07 16.62
C TYR A 819 18.48 31.29 17.90
N TYR A 820 17.47 30.72 18.52
CA TYR A 820 17.59 29.96 19.75
C TYR A 820 17.71 28.47 19.42
N ALA A 821 18.61 27.77 20.11
CA ALA A 821 18.67 26.33 20.06
C ALA A 821 17.45 25.73 20.78
N VAL A 822 16.62 24.99 20.04
CA VAL A 822 15.40 24.37 20.57
C VAL A 822 15.53 22.87 20.78
N ALA A 823 16.44 22.21 20.06
CA ALA A 823 16.80 20.82 20.29
C ALA A 823 18.21 20.52 19.82
N SER A 824 18.79 19.45 20.36
CA SER A 824 20.19 19.09 20.14
C SER A 824 20.39 17.57 20.14
N SER A 825 21.40 17.10 19.42
CA SER A 825 21.84 15.70 19.44
C SER A 825 22.47 15.25 20.76
N LYS A 826 22.78 16.17 21.70
CA LYS A 826 23.25 15.81 23.04
C LYS A 826 22.10 15.30 23.91
N MET A 827 22.39 14.31 24.75
CA MET A 827 21.41 13.76 25.70
C MET A 827 21.00 14.79 26.77
N PHE A 828 21.93 15.65 27.19
CA PHE A 828 21.70 16.73 28.16
C PHE A 828 22.18 18.06 27.58
N PRO A 829 21.39 18.69 26.70
CA PRO A 829 21.84 19.88 25.99
C PRO A 829 21.63 21.15 26.83
N ASN A 830 22.63 22.03 26.82
CA ASN A 830 22.54 23.35 27.47
C ASN A 830 21.92 24.37 26.50
N PRO A 831 21.11 25.32 26.99
CA PRO A 831 20.53 26.36 26.14
C PRO A 831 21.62 27.31 25.62
N PHE A 832 21.55 27.60 24.32
CA PHE A 832 22.36 28.62 23.68
C PHE A 832 21.59 29.27 22.52
N ALA A 833 22.07 30.40 22.03
CA ALA A 833 21.55 31.08 20.85
C ALA A 833 22.70 31.41 19.90
N VAL A 834 22.39 31.62 18.63
CA VAL A 834 23.36 32.09 17.62
C VAL A 834 22.84 33.35 16.96
N ARG A 835 23.75 34.28 16.67
CA ARG A 835 23.44 35.54 15.95
C ARG A 835 24.54 35.86 14.96
N PHE A 836 24.17 36.20 13.73
CA PHE A 836 25.13 36.67 12.73
C PHE A 836 25.41 38.17 12.90
N ASP A 837 26.68 38.54 13.05
CA ASP A 837 27.10 39.95 13.22
C ASP A 837 27.38 40.68 11.90
N GLY A 838 27.28 39.98 10.77
CA GLY A 838 27.64 40.48 9.43
C GLY A 838 28.94 39.89 8.88
N VAL A 839 29.74 39.23 9.72
CA VAL A 839 30.99 38.57 9.33
C VAL A 839 31.02 37.12 9.81
N THR A 840 30.69 36.87 11.08
CA THR A 840 30.69 35.55 11.71
C THR A 840 29.46 35.32 12.59
N PHE A 841 29.12 34.06 12.85
CA PHE A 841 28.13 33.76 13.88
C PHE A 841 28.75 33.88 15.26
N GLN A 842 27.98 34.48 16.17
CA GLN A 842 28.28 34.59 17.59
C GLN A 842 27.38 33.61 18.34
N LYS A 843 27.97 32.62 19.00
CA LYS A 843 27.30 31.71 19.93
C LYS A 843 27.19 32.38 21.29
N ILE A 844 25.96 32.58 21.74
CA ILE A 844 25.61 33.14 23.04
C ILE A 844 25.26 31.98 23.96
N SER A 845 26.00 31.83 25.06
CA SER A 845 25.76 30.81 26.08
C SER A 845 25.87 31.41 27.48
N GLU A 846 25.37 30.70 28.48
CA GLU A 846 25.49 31.10 29.89
C GLU A 846 26.76 30.51 30.52
N ASN A 847 27.43 31.30 31.37
CA ASN A 847 28.54 30.88 32.22
C ASN A 847 28.33 31.40 33.66
N GLU A 848 29.20 31.03 34.61
CA GLU A 848 29.09 31.40 36.04
C GLU A 848 28.96 32.91 36.32
N THR A 849 29.36 33.77 35.37
CA THR A 849 29.33 35.24 35.47
C THR A 849 28.27 35.93 34.59
N GLY A 850 27.43 35.18 33.87
CA GLY A 850 26.38 35.72 32.97
C GLY A 850 26.52 35.29 31.50
N CYS A 851 26.00 36.10 30.56
CA CYS A 851 26.03 35.82 29.12
C CYS A 851 27.46 35.93 28.54
N VAL A 852 27.88 34.92 27.78
CA VAL A 852 29.15 34.89 27.05
C VAL A 852 28.86 34.73 25.56
N SER A 853 29.51 35.55 24.73
CA SER A 853 29.41 35.50 23.27
C SER A 853 30.76 35.08 22.68
N GLN A 854 30.79 34.02 21.86
CA GLN A 854 32.00 33.52 21.20
C GLN A 854 31.77 33.30 19.71
N PRO A 855 32.77 33.60 18.84
CA PRO A 855 32.63 33.34 17.41
C PRO A 855 32.59 31.84 17.14
N VAL A 856 31.68 31.41 16.26
CA VAL A 856 31.47 30.01 15.90
C VAL A 856 31.30 29.85 14.38
N GLN A 857 31.74 28.69 13.87
CA GLN A 857 31.46 28.26 12.51
C GLN A 857 30.26 27.32 12.51
N ILE A 858 29.39 27.47 11.52
CA ILE A 858 28.13 26.72 11.41
C ILE A 858 28.12 26.00 10.06
N GLU A 859 27.86 24.70 10.08
CA GLU A 859 27.55 23.92 8.88
C GLU A 859 26.03 23.77 8.76
N TYR A 860 25.52 23.80 7.53
CA TYR A 860 24.09 23.79 7.25
C TYR A 860 23.68 22.48 6.61
N SER A 861 22.55 21.92 7.03
CA SER A 861 21.95 20.82 6.29
C SER A 861 21.42 21.34 4.95
N THR A 862 21.74 20.62 3.87
CA THR A 862 21.23 20.93 2.53
C THR A 862 19.70 20.84 2.46
N ARG A 863 19.10 19.94 3.27
CA ARG A 863 17.68 19.61 3.29
C ARG A 863 16.85 20.36 4.32
N ASN A 864 17.47 20.82 5.42
CA ASN A 864 16.77 21.63 6.42
C ASN A 864 17.63 22.79 6.92
N ARG A 865 17.27 24.03 6.54
CA ARG A 865 18.06 25.23 6.85
C ARG A 865 18.02 25.63 8.33
N LEU A 866 17.05 25.15 9.10
CA LEU A 866 17.02 25.39 10.54
C LEU A 866 17.85 24.36 11.32
N LEU A 867 18.31 23.31 10.66
CA LEU A 867 19.12 22.25 11.22
C LEU A 867 20.59 22.47 10.86
N VAL A 868 21.40 22.68 11.89
CA VAL A 868 22.79 23.10 11.72
C VAL A 868 23.73 22.29 12.60
N ARG A 869 25.01 22.25 12.23
CA ARG A 869 26.08 21.74 13.07
C ARG A 869 26.87 22.91 13.65
N VAL A 870 26.96 22.96 14.98
CA VAL A 870 27.64 24.01 15.75
C VAL A 870 28.62 23.32 16.70
N ASP A 871 29.93 23.56 16.55
CA ASP A 871 30.98 22.92 17.37
C ASP A 871 30.91 21.38 17.42
N GLY A 872 30.54 20.73 16.31
CA GLY A 872 30.36 19.27 16.24
C GLY A 872 29.04 18.74 16.81
N GLU A 873 28.18 19.62 17.34
CA GLU A 873 26.84 19.28 17.84
C GLU A 873 25.78 19.60 16.78
N VAL A 874 24.85 18.68 16.52
CA VAL A 874 23.74 18.91 15.59
C VAL A 874 22.57 19.52 16.38
N VAL A 875 22.10 20.70 15.95
CA VAL A 875 21.15 21.52 16.68
C VAL A 875 20.08 22.08 15.75
N LEU A 876 18.84 22.07 16.23
CA LEU A 876 17.71 22.70 15.57
C LEU A 876 17.51 24.12 16.12
N LEU A 877 17.45 25.09 15.22
CA LEU A 877 17.37 26.51 15.52
C LEU A 877 15.98 27.10 15.21
N HIS A 878 15.51 28.02 16.05
CA HIS A 878 14.26 28.75 15.79
C HIS A 878 14.31 30.19 16.33
N PRO A 879 13.86 31.22 15.58
CA PRO A 879 13.97 32.62 16.00
C PRO A 879 13.05 32.98 17.18
N ALA A 880 11.84 32.41 17.22
CA ALA A 880 10.91 32.56 18.36
C ALA A 880 11.01 31.41 19.39
N ALA A 881 12.05 30.55 19.29
CA ALA A 881 12.23 29.37 20.16
C ALA A 881 11.02 28.41 20.25
N SER A 882 10.30 28.17 19.14
CA SER A 882 9.19 27.21 19.08
C SER A 882 9.70 25.77 19.28
N ARG A 883 8.97 24.97 20.07
CA ARG A 883 9.33 23.60 20.46
C ARG A 883 8.29 22.55 20.07
N SER A 884 7.58 22.78 18.97
CA SER A 884 6.59 21.81 18.47
C SER A 884 7.22 20.44 18.26
N GLU A 885 6.61 19.37 18.76
CA GLU A 885 7.04 17.99 18.51
C GLU A 885 7.03 17.66 17.02
N LEU A 886 6.11 18.26 16.26
CA LEU A 886 6.01 18.09 14.81
C LEU A 886 7.24 18.64 14.11
N PHE A 887 7.68 19.83 14.51
CA PHE A 887 8.88 20.50 14.00
C PHE A 887 10.15 19.69 14.30
N LEU A 888 10.24 19.12 15.50
CA LEU A 888 11.34 18.22 15.88
C LEU A 888 11.37 16.96 15.03
N LYS A 889 10.20 16.36 14.81
CA LYS A 889 10.08 15.10 14.06
C LYS A 889 10.36 15.28 12.57
N GLU A 890 9.88 16.37 11.97
CA GLU A 890 10.21 16.76 10.59
C GLU A 890 11.72 16.94 10.40
N ALA A 891 12.39 17.64 11.32
CA ALA A 891 13.84 17.83 11.29
C ALA A 891 14.62 16.50 11.39
N GLN A 892 14.18 15.57 12.25
CA GLN A 892 14.80 14.25 12.38
C GLN A 892 14.67 13.41 11.09
N LEU A 893 13.48 13.44 10.46
CA LEU A 893 13.17 12.61 9.29
C LEU A 893 13.72 13.19 7.97
N THR A 894 13.90 14.51 7.87
CA THR A 894 14.47 15.17 6.67
C THR A 894 15.96 14.86 6.47
N GLY A 895 16.74 14.76 7.56
CA GLY A 895 18.18 14.54 7.50
C GLY A 895 18.68 13.12 7.77
N SER A 896 17.82 12.18 8.21
CA SER A 896 18.25 10.87 8.76
C SER A 896 19.30 11.03 9.88
N LEU A 897 19.04 11.95 10.80
CA LEU A 897 20.00 12.47 11.79
C LEU A 897 19.77 11.87 13.19
N PRO A 898 20.75 11.96 14.11
CA PRO A 898 20.61 11.49 15.48
C PRO A 898 19.36 12.05 16.16
N CYS A 899 18.87 11.31 17.15
CA CYS A 899 17.70 11.74 17.92
C CYS A 899 17.96 13.08 18.61
N LEU A 900 17.26 14.10 18.12
CA LEU A 900 17.26 15.44 18.69
C LEU A 900 16.45 15.43 20.01
N ASN A 901 17.11 15.83 21.10
CA ASN A 901 16.50 16.04 22.40
C ASN A 901 16.10 17.50 22.55
N ALA A 902 14.86 17.76 22.96
CA ALA A 902 14.39 19.11 23.22
C ALA A 902 15.22 19.77 24.33
N ILE A 903 15.69 20.99 24.10
CA ILE A 903 16.42 21.79 25.08
C ILE A 903 15.40 22.37 26.05
N GLN A 904 15.55 22.11 27.35
CA GLN A 904 14.73 22.75 28.37
C GLN A 904 15.33 24.12 28.75
N ILE A 905 14.49 25.17 28.83
CA ILE A 905 14.91 26.43 29.46
C ILE A 905 14.67 26.24 30.96
N GLN A 906 15.75 26.06 31.72
CA GLN A 906 15.73 26.25 33.18
C GLN A 906 16.03 27.72 33.51
N ASN A 907 15.97 28.11 34.78
CA ASN A 907 16.16 29.50 35.26
C ASN A 907 17.53 30.09 34.82
N THR A 908 17.63 30.56 33.59
CA THR A 908 18.82 31.23 33.05
C THR A 908 18.91 32.64 33.63
N THR A 909 20.09 33.03 34.09
CA THR A 909 20.43 34.41 34.46
C THR A 909 20.79 35.27 33.24
N CYS A 910 21.00 34.64 32.09
CA CYS A 910 21.32 35.31 30.84
C CYS A 910 20.06 35.80 30.10
N ALA A 911 19.75 37.10 30.22
CA ALA A 911 18.60 37.71 29.55
C ALA A 911 18.59 37.52 28.02
N GLU A 912 19.76 37.34 27.40
CA GLU A 912 19.86 37.12 25.96
C GLU A 912 19.41 35.73 25.48
N LEU A 913 19.29 34.77 26.39
CA LEU A 913 18.78 33.42 26.14
C LEU A 913 17.29 33.28 26.44
N LEU A 914 16.66 34.32 27.00
CA LEU A 914 15.21 34.35 27.18
C LEU A 914 14.54 34.54 25.80
N PRO A 915 13.58 33.68 25.45
CA PRO A 915 12.85 33.81 24.19
C PRO A 915 11.95 35.05 24.24
N PRO A 916 11.68 35.68 23.08
CA PRO A 916 10.81 36.85 22.99
C PRO A 916 9.36 36.46 23.33
N ILE A 917 8.64 37.38 24.00
CA ILE A 917 7.19 37.24 24.25
C ILE A 917 6.45 37.92 23.11
N CYS A 918 5.69 37.14 22.35
CA CYS A 918 5.03 37.61 21.14
C CYS A 918 3.61 38.12 21.44
N GLU A 919 3.27 39.34 20.98
CA GLU A 919 1.90 39.89 21.08
C GLU A 919 0.91 39.06 20.23
N GLY A 920 -0.33 38.93 20.70
CA GLY A 920 -1.44 38.26 19.99
C GLY A 920 -2.37 39.26 19.29
N ALA A 921 -3.54 38.77 18.84
CA ALA A 921 -4.56 39.60 18.19
C ALA A 921 -4.97 40.81 19.04
N LYS A 922 -5.25 41.94 18.36
CA LYS A 922 -5.90 43.10 18.98
C LYS A 922 -7.32 43.19 18.42
N PRO A 923 -8.36 43.44 19.24
CA PRO A 923 -9.73 43.55 18.77
C PRO A 923 -9.83 44.57 17.64
N LEU A 924 -10.54 44.20 16.57
CA LEU A 924 -10.76 45.08 15.45
C LEU A 924 -11.73 46.19 15.87
N ARG A 925 -11.21 47.41 16.04
CA ARG A 925 -12.01 48.53 16.61
C ARG A 925 -13.05 49.09 15.63
N MET A 926 -12.78 49.03 14.33
CA MET A 926 -13.68 49.50 13.27
C MET A 926 -13.49 48.66 12.00
N ALA A 927 -14.56 48.02 11.52
CA ALA A 927 -14.56 47.18 10.31
C ALA A 927 -14.14 47.95 9.04
N GLU A 928 -14.34 49.27 8.99
CA GLU A 928 -13.93 50.13 7.87
C GLU A 928 -12.40 50.22 7.70
N GLN A 929 -11.61 49.93 8.75
CA GLN A 929 -10.15 49.97 8.67
C GLN A 929 -9.59 48.89 7.74
N LEU A 930 -10.33 47.80 7.54
CA LEU A 930 -9.99 46.71 6.62
C LEU A 930 -10.22 47.07 5.15
N HIS A 931 -11.12 48.01 4.83
CA HIS A 931 -11.56 48.25 3.46
C HIS A 931 -10.53 49.02 2.63
N GLY A 932 -10.58 48.82 1.31
CA GLY A 932 -9.71 49.48 0.34
C GLY A 932 -8.60 48.58 -0.20
N GLU A 933 -7.59 49.19 -0.80
CA GLU A 933 -6.48 48.46 -1.43
C GLU A 933 -5.35 48.16 -0.44
N TRP A 934 -4.78 46.97 -0.58
CA TRP A 934 -3.66 46.44 0.18
C TRP A 934 -2.66 45.79 -0.77
N VAL A 935 -1.37 46.05 -0.54
CA VAL A 935 -0.27 45.43 -1.28
C VAL A 935 0.54 44.60 -0.29
N LEU A 936 0.90 43.39 -0.70
CA LEU A 936 1.70 42.51 0.12
C LEU A 936 3.12 43.07 0.26
N TYR A 937 3.56 43.19 1.51
CA TYR A 937 4.91 43.64 1.84
C TYR A 937 5.80 42.47 2.21
N ALA A 938 5.32 41.55 3.05
CA ALA A 938 6.07 40.35 3.41
C ALA A 938 5.18 39.20 3.85
N ALA A 939 5.63 37.96 3.65
CA ALA A 939 4.96 36.76 4.16
C ALA A 939 5.96 35.62 4.44
N ASP A 940 5.49 34.60 5.15
CA ASP A 940 6.24 33.38 5.48
C ASP A 940 5.51 32.15 4.86
N PRO A 941 6.13 31.33 3.99
CA PRO A 941 7.57 31.07 3.80
C PRO A 941 8.30 31.97 2.77
N THR A 942 9.64 31.88 2.76
CA THR A 942 10.64 32.80 2.18
C THR A 942 10.54 33.28 0.72
N TYR A 943 9.57 32.84 -0.07
CA TYR A 943 9.35 33.36 -1.43
C TYR A 943 7.88 33.73 -1.62
N VAL A 944 7.66 35.00 -1.93
CA VAL A 944 6.35 35.63 -1.89
C VAL A 944 6.13 36.35 -3.21
N LEU A 945 5.03 36.04 -3.90
CA LEU A 945 4.69 36.72 -5.16
C LEU A 945 4.28 38.18 -4.86
N ASN A 946 4.26 39.05 -5.87
CA ASN A 946 3.65 40.36 -5.68
C ASN A 946 2.12 40.17 -5.67
N TRP A 947 1.47 40.65 -4.62
CA TRP A 947 0.01 40.58 -4.47
C TRP A 947 -0.60 41.96 -4.27
N LYS A 948 -1.73 42.19 -4.92
CA LYS A 948 -2.61 43.34 -4.69
C LYS A 948 -4.02 42.85 -4.40
N CYS A 949 -4.56 43.22 -3.25
CA CYS A 949 -5.90 42.85 -2.82
C CYS A 949 -6.78 44.08 -2.60
N LYS A 950 -8.02 44.02 -3.08
CA LYS A 950 -9.08 44.96 -2.76
C LYS A 950 -10.05 44.30 -1.78
N VAL A 951 -10.28 44.97 -0.65
CA VAL A 951 -11.15 44.47 0.42
C VAL A 951 -12.41 45.32 0.51
N GLU A 952 -13.57 44.69 0.41
CA GLU A 952 -14.89 45.33 0.44
C GLU A 952 -15.83 44.66 1.46
N ALA A 953 -16.94 45.32 1.80
CA ALA A 953 -17.95 44.78 2.69
C ALA A 953 -18.79 43.70 1.97
N PHE A 954 -18.94 42.52 2.59
CA PHE A 954 -19.73 41.41 2.03
C PHE A 954 -20.98 41.12 2.89
N GLY A 955 -20.83 41.16 4.22
CA GLY A 955 -21.90 40.87 5.18
C GLY A 955 -21.58 41.41 6.58
N ILE A 956 -22.38 41.01 7.58
CA ILE A 956 -22.08 41.32 8.99
C ILE A 956 -20.82 40.52 9.38
N ASP A 957 -19.78 41.23 9.82
CA ASP A 957 -18.48 40.66 10.20
C ASP A 957 -17.78 39.86 9.07
N GLN A 958 -18.18 40.11 7.81
CA GLN A 958 -17.67 39.44 6.61
C GLN A 958 -17.16 40.45 5.57
N HIS A 959 -15.99 40.17 5.03
CA HIS A 959 -15.26 41.02 4.08
C HIS A 959 -14.83 40.22 2.86
N GLU A 960 -15.11 40.73 1.66
CA GLU A 960 -14.67 40.11 0.42
C GLU A 960 -13.29 40.62 0.03
N PHE A 961 -12.35 39.70 -0.18
CA PHE A 961 -11.02 39.90 -0.70
C PHE A 961 -11.03 39.54 -2.18
N THR A 962 -10.74 40.50 -3.05
CA THR A 962 -10.45 40.26 -4.46
C THR A 962 -8.98 40.56 -4.71
N CYS A 963 -8.19 39.52 -4.97
CA CYS A 963 -6.74 39.59 -5.03
C CYS A 963 -6.20 39.22 -6.41
N GLN A 964 -5.14 39.90 -6.83
CA GLN A 964 -4.38 39.65 -8.05
C GLN A 964 -2.93 39.33 -7.66
N SER A 965 -2.43 38.22 -8.17
CA SER A 965 -1.04 37.79 -8.03
C SER A 965 -0.30 37.87 -9.36
N GLU A 966 0.97 38.23 -9.27
CA GLU A 966 1.92 38.12 -10.38
C GLU A 966 2.59 36.75 -10.33
N GLY A 967 2.45 35.94 -11.37
CA GLY A 967 3.07 34.61 -11.49
C GLY A 967 4.60 34.69 -11.65
N TRP A 968 5.27 33.54 -11.60
CA TRP A 968 6.74 33.43 -11.60
C TRP A 968 7.44 34.09 -12.79
N PHE A 969 6.76 34.20 -13.94
CA PHE A 969 7.27 34.83 -15.15
C PHE A 969 6.83 36.30 -15.32
N GLY A 970 6.16 36.89 -14.33
CA GLY A 970 5.65 38.26 -14.38
C GLY A 970 4.27 38.41 -15.07
N GLU A 971 3.54 37.31 -15.23
CA GLU A 971 2.20 37.29 -15.82
C GLU A 971 1.10 37.43 -14.75
N CYS A 972 -0.02 38.07 -15.07
CA CYS A 972 -1.13 38.21 -14.11
C CYS A 972 -1.93 36.91 -14.02
N GLU A 973 -1.96 36.31 -12.85
CA GLU A 973 -2.80 35.16 -12.55
C GLU A 973 -4.28 35.57 -12.44
N ARG A 974 -5.20 34.59 -12.45
CA ARG A 974 -6.64 34.86 -12.31
C ARG A 974 -6.95 35.46 -10.93
N ASP A 975 -7.94 36.36 -10.90
CA ASP A 975 -8.43 36.96 -9.66
C ASP A 975 -8.82 35.89 -8.63
N THR A 976 -8.18 35.92 -7.46
CA THR A 976 -8.53 35.08 -6.32
C THR A 976 -9.57 35.81 -5.47
N ARG A 977 -10.74 35.18 -5.26
CA ARG A 977 -11.81 35.71 -4.40
C ARG A 977 -11.95 34.90 -3.12
N ALA A 978 -11.97 35.60 -1.99
CA ALA A 978 -12.12 34.99 -0.68
C ALA A 978 -13.03 35.83 0.24
N VAL A 979 -13.78 35.18 1.12
CA VAL A 979 -14.58 35.84 2.15
C VAL A 979 -13.90 35.63 3.49
N LEU A 980 -13.40 36.72 4.07
CA LEU A 980 -12.82 36.81 5.40
C LEU A 980 -13.93 37.09 6.42
N THR A 981 -14.13 36.16 7.36
CA THR A 981 -14.97 36.39 8.55
C THR A 981 -14.08 36.75 9.73
N VAL A 982 -14.36 37.83 10.44
CA VAL A 982 -13.56 38.29 11.59
C VAL A 982 -14.42 38.35 12.83
N ASP A 983 -13.98 37.74 13.93
CA ASP A 983 -14.68 37.80 15.20
C ASP A 983 -14.34 39.06 16.02
N ALA A 984 -15.12 39.29 17.09
CA ALA A 984 -14.96 40.46 17.96
C ALA A 984 -13.61 40.53 18.70
N TRP A 985 -12.83 39.45 18.73
CA TRP A 985 -11.54 39.33 19.40
C TRP A 985 -10.36 39.40 18.43
N GLY A 986 -10.62 39.52 17.12
CA GLY A 986 -9.60 39.56 16.09
C GLY A 986 -9.14 38.17 15.62
N GLY A 987 -9.92 37.13 15.87
CA GLY A 987 -9.80 35.85 15.16
C GLY A 987 -10.41 35.96 13.76
N PHE A 988 -9.79 35.35 12.76
CA PHE A 988 -10.30 35.33 11.40
C PHE A 988 -10.43 33.92 10.84
N ARG A 989 -11.37 33.76 9.90
CA ARG A 989 -11.53 32.57 9.07
C ARG A 989 -11.74 32.98 7.63
N LEU A 990 -10.91 32.47 6.74
CA LEU A 990 -11.01 32.71 5.30
C LEU A 990 -11.77 31.55 4.64
N SER A 991 -12.73 31.88 3.78
CA SER A 991 -13.46 30.92 2.97
C SER A 991 -13.32 31.29 1.50
N THR A 992 -12.85 30.35 0.67
CA THR A 992 -12.67 30.55 -0.77
C THR A 992 -13.70 29.73 -1.54
N SER A 993 -14.09 30.20 -2.73
CA SER A 993 -14.97 29.43 -3.63
C SER A 993 -14.24 28.27 -4.33
N SER A 994 -12.90 28.29 -4.33
CA SER A 994 -12.02 27.22 -4.83
C SER A 994 -11.05 26.80 -3.71
N PRO A 995 -11.14 25.57 -3.18
CA PRO A 995 -10.40 25.16 -1.99
C PRO A 995 -8.98 24.63 -2.25
N ILE A 996 -8.44 24.71 -3.48
CA ILE A 996 -7.21 23.98 -3.84
C ILE A 996 -5.94 24.77 -3.57
N HIS A 997 -5.94 26.08 -3.85
CA HIS A 997 -4.85 26.98 -3.49
C HIS A 997 -5.40 28.06 -2.58
N MET A 998 -5.19 27.91 -1.28
CA MET A 998 -5.01 29.10 -0.46
C MET A 998 -3.56 29.52 -0.64
N PRO A 999 -3.30 30.72 -1.17
CA PRO A 999 -1.97 31.29 -1.14
C PRO A 999 -1.48 31.22 0.29
N SER A 1000 -0.22 30.81 0.44
CA SER A 1000 0.49 30.78 1.72
C SER A 1000 0.27 32.03 2.57
N GLU A 1001 0.03 33.15 1.89
CA GLU A 1001 -0.06 34.50 2.41
C GLU A 1001 -1.45 34.88 2.91
N LEU A 1002 -2.52 34.22 2.46
CA LEU A 1002 -3.89 34.57 2.86
C LEU A 1002 -4.43 33.74 4.04
N MET A 1003 -3.84 32.57 4.33
CA MET A 1003 -4.12 31.67 5.47
C MET A 1003 -5.61 31.31 5.70
N SER A 1004 -5.92 30.08 6.09
CA SER A 1004 -7.31 29.64 6.28
C SER A 1004 -7.97 30.17 7.55
N SER A 1005 -7.16 30.38 8.58
CA SER A 1005 -7.60 30.95 9.85
C SER A 1005 -6.42 31.45 10.65
N GLY A 1006 -6.70 32.33 11.61
CA GLY A 1006 -5.69 32.86 12.50
C GLY A 1006 -6.16 34.11 13.24
N ASN A 1007 -5.21 34.97 13.53
CA ASN A 1007 -5.34 36.23 14.23
C ASN A 1007 -5.05 37.40 13.28
N ILE A 1008 -5.85 38.45 13.35
CA ILE A 1008 -5.73 39.65 12.52
C ILE A 1008 -5.41 40.89 13.37
N SER A 1009 -4.53 41.75 12.86
CA SER A 1009 -4.22 43.06 13.44
C SER A 1009 -4.16 44.12 12.35
N VAL A 1010 -5.04 45.11 12.43
CA VAL A 1010 -5.20 46.14 11.39
C VAL A 1010 -5.04 47.53 11.98
N THR A 1011 -4.38 48.41 11.21
CA THR A 1011 -4.31 49.85 11.43
C THR A 1011 -4.70 50.57 10.14
N SER A 1012 -4.64 51.91 10.11
CA SER A 1012 -4.92 52.66 8.89
C SER A 1012 -3.90 52.41 7.75
N THR A 1013 -2.68 51.97 8.08
CA THR A 1013 -1.56 51.84 7.14
C THR A 1013 -1.10 50.40 6.92
N ARG A 1014 -1.37 49.49 7.86
CA ARG A 1014 -0.95 48.08 7.79
C ARG A 1014 -2.05 47.08 8.16
N LEU A 1015 -1.95 45.89 7.62
CA LEU A 1015 -2.74 44.71 7.93
C LEU A 1015 -1.78 43.55 8.18
N ILE A 1016 -1.89 42.90 9.33
CA ILE A 1016 -1.13 41.70 9.67
C ILE A 1016 -2.11 40.56 9.87
N LEU A 1017 -1.88 39.46 9.17
CA LEU A 1017 -2.51 38.17 9.45
C LEU A 1017 -1.44 37.27 10.10
N MET A 1018 -1.81 36.51 11.12
CA MET A 1018 -0.93 35.59 11.84
C MET A 1018 -1.64 34.28 12.12
N SER A 1019 -0.93 33.16 12.17
CA SER A 1019 -1.47 31.89 12.66
C SER A 1019 -0.60 31.35 13.78
N ASP A 1020 -1.13 31.42 15.01
CA ASP A 1020 -0.47 30.96 16.23
C ASP A 1020 -0.66 29.44 16.39
N GLY A 1021 0.31 28.65 15.91
CA GLY A 1021 0.22 27.19 15.90
C GLY A 1021 0.07 26.59 14.50
N ASP A 1022 0.60 27.28 13.49
CA ASP A 1022 0.89 26.62 12.22
C ASP A 1022 2.04 25.61 12.40
N LEU A 1023 2.19 24.67 11.47
CA LEU A 1023 2.94 23.41 11.65
C LEU A 1023 4.41 23.60 12.13
N VAL A 1024 5.01 24.77 11.89
CA VAL A 1024 6.41 25.10 12.20
C VAL A 1024 6.55 26.26 13.20
N GLY A 1025 5.46 26.91 13.60
CA GLY A 1025 5.50 28.07 14.48
C GLY A 1025 4.43 29.10 14.13
N ARG A 1026 4.77 30.39 14.28
CA ARG A 1026 3.88 31.50 13.93
C ARG A 1026 4.07 31.87 12.46
N ARG A 1027 3.09 31.57 11.62
CA ARG A 1027 3.05 32.06 10.24
C ARG A 1027 2.48 33.47 10.20
N TYR A 1028 2.91 34.27 9.21
CA TYR A 1028 2.42 35.63 9.07
C TYR A 1028 2.32 36.10 7.61
N SER A 1029 1.46 37.09 7.37
CA SER A 1029 1.52 37.96 6.20
C SER A 1029 1.29 39.42 6.62
N VAL A 1030 2.07 40.31 6.03
CA VAL A 1030 2.08 41.74 6.29
C VAL A 1030 1.75 42.48 5.01
N TRP A 1031 0.68 43.25 5.06
CA TRP A 1031 0.11 44.00 3.97
C TRP A 1031 0.16 45.49 4.31
N LEU A 1032 0.50 46.33 3.33
CA LEU A 1032 0.62 47.77 3.49
C LEU A 1032 -0.31 48.49 2.52
N ARG A 1033 -0.66 49.73 2.86
CA ARG A 1033 -1.32 50.62 1.88
C ARG A 1033 -0.36 50.95 0.73
N PRO A 1034 -0.85 51.09 -0.52
CA PRO A 1034 -0.01 51.37 -1.68
C PRO A 1034 0.94 52.57 -1.47
N ASP A 1035 0.46 53.63 -0.82
CA ASP A 1035 1.18 54.89 -0.63
C ASP A 1035 2.06 54.95 0.64
N TYR A 1036 2.06 53.89 1.47
CA TYR A 1036 2.80 53.88 2.74
C TYR A 1036 4.24 53.37 2.54
N GLU A 1037 5.24 54.17 2.87
CA GLU A 1037 6.65 53.74 2.80
C GLU A 1037 7.08 53.02 4.09
N PRO A 1038 7.73 51.84 4.03
CA PRO A 1038 8.16 51.11 5.22
C PRO A 1038 9.37 51.78 5.87
N ASP A 1039 9.35 51.90 7.20
CA ASP A 1039 10.42 52.51 7.99
C ASP A 1039 10.79 51.68 9.24
N ASP A 1040 11.71 52.19 10.04
CA ASP A 1040 12.14 51.56 11.30
C ASP A 1040 10.99 51.44 12.32
N GLU A 1041 9.95 52.26 12.22
CA GLU A 1041 8.78 52.19 13.10
C GLU A 1041 7.96 50.92 12.82
N LEU A 1042 7.73 50.61 11.53
CA LEU A 1042 7.11 49.35 11.11
C LEU A 1042 7.92 48.14 11.59
N ALA A 1043 9.25 48.16 11.42
CA ALA A 1043 10.12 47.05 11.85
C ALA A 1043 10.05 46.81 13.37
N ASN A 1044 10.07 47.88 14.17
CA ASN A 1044 9.92 47.80 15.62
C ASN A 1044 8.52 47.31 16.03
N GLU A 1045 7.48 47.67 15.28
CA GLU A 1045 6.14 47.16 15.51
C GLU A 1045 6.01 45.67 15.20
N LEU A 1046 6.48 45.22 14.04
CA LEU A 1046 6.48 43.80 13.65
C LEU A 1046 7.22 42.93 14.66
N SER A 1047 8.34 43.41 15.21
CA SER A 1047 9.12 42.69 16.22
C SER A 1047 8.33 42.34 17.50
N ARG A 1048 7.35 43.17 17.89
CA ARG A 1048 6.46 42.90 19.04
C ARG A 1048 5.54 41.71 18.79
N PHE A 1049 5.20 41.47 17.53
CA PHE A 1049 4.47 40.29 17.08
C PHE A 1049 5.39 39.11 16.75
N CYS A 1050 6.69 39.18 17.07
CA CYS A 1050 7.71 38.21 16.66
C CYS A 1050 7.78 38.00 15.15
N ILE A 1051 7.55 39.06 14.38
CA ILE A 1051 7.64 39.07 12.92
C ILE A 1051 8.92 39.81 12.53
N TRP A 1052 9.83 39.11 11.85
CA TRP A 1052 11.10 39.66 11.38
C TRP A 1052 11.30 39.29 9.91
N PRO A 1053 10.74 40.08 8.96
CA PRO A 1053 10.85 39.78 7.54
C PRO A 1053 12.31 39.74 7.11
N LEU A 1054 12.74 38.61 6.55
CA LEU A 1054 14.03 38.48 5.91
C LEU A 1054 14.01 39.20 4.54
N PRO A 1055 15.16 39.62 3.99
CA PRO A 1055 15.21 40.23 2.67
C PRO A 1055 14.54 39.40 1.55
N ALA A 1056 14.56 38.07 1.66
CA ALA A 1056 13.89 37.17 0.72
C ALA A 1056 12.35 37.20 0.83
N GLN A 1057 11.83 37.49 2.03
CA GLN A 1057 10.40 37.53 2.34
C GLN A 1057 9.74 38.86 1.97
N ILE A 1058 10.53 39.89 1.60
CA ILE A 1058 10.04 41.24 1.32
C ILE A 1058 9.78 41.39 -0.18
N CYS A 1059 8.55 41.77 -0.53
CA CYS A 1059 8.13 41.99 -1.92
C CYS A 1059 8.57 43.37 -2.42
N SER A 1060 8.75 43.47 -3.74
CA SER A 1060 9.07 44.74 -4.41
C SER A 1060 7.94 45.77 -4.33
N ARG A 1061 6.71 45.31 -4.03
CA ARG A 1061 5.43 46.07 -4.02
C ARG A 1061 5.06 46.69 -5.38
N GLN A 1062 5.88 46.49 -6.41
CA GLN A 1062 5.57 46.86 -7.78
C GLN A 1062 4.96 45.63 -8.46
N SER A 1063 3.64 45.63 -8.56
CA SER A 1063 2.92 44.62 -9.31
C SER A 1063 2.66 45.14 -10.72
N ASN A 1064 2.90 44.30 -11.74
CA ASN A 1064 2.50 44.58 -13.13
C ASN A 1064 0.99 44.36 -13.36
N CYS A 1065 0.30 43.92 -12.30
CA CYS A 1065 -1.13 43.74 -12.11
C CYS A 1065 -1.63 44.74 -11.04
#